data_AF-A0A7W9QHJ7-F1
#
_entry.id   AF-A0A7W9QHJ7-F1
#
_cell.length_a   1.000
_cell.length_b   1.000
_cell.length_c   1.000
_cell.angle_alpha   90.00
_cell.angle_beta   90.00
_cell.angle_gamma   90.00
#
_symmetry.space_group_name_H-M   'P 1'
#
loop_
_entity.id
_entity.type
_entity.pdbx_description
1 polymer ?
#
loop_
_entity_poly.entity_id
_entity_poly.type
_entity_poly.pdbx_seq_one_letter_code
_entity_poly.pdbx_strand_id
1 'polypeptide(L)'
;MLILPVGNEEALIDALLDALEGNAAKGQLLPKPAPPGSYVNDLRIRDPLSPSGRVVDVFYDLDYQGSPAPSVVQELGAAPVADEVVIPFAELDEIAGRLDELRGQDYRRKAVADIRRHARGSDGTDVGELLRVQAGPLRVFHAPTGMGKNVLSELVAVWCVKRGRVISLVVPQSAQVLATVYRLRQDLADLEISAQVTPVVSPASIQELAEQTAGNPHDDAAFRTWVYREMSYSCSLTGHATTSSEAVDAWTPGQEPCDQLKPNGPKADKAMACPWRGGCGKFRHHRAAASADILVTNQANFLTGHIHVPVTGRPAPGRRMTTKQLLLHRSHLVIIDEADVMQAQAFEQAARQVLLAQDGAEHTPVRDLDSQFRRHCHRLPMSLEQYLRPLINHLVWLAENYVSHLVGGVIHPDRERRSMVVPRRWDGMFASRIFKLEAGERPAEQQMRAVNQLYKREGPLELTDEVKGLAELRELLSSVTDLAGGLDRLTHVTLKRIGEAFSAITGEKDEKRLHSLALLEARRAYLEEMRSILHRIVGVAAPLQGAGIFAGNGLVDALASHVPWRAAPYGPLGRALFAFSETFDPADRHQTALRLKSVGDPHAHLAYLGEVTALAHTGTRRAVIGMSATAFMPYAPRHHLLPEPTWYVPDDVNGSLTVELQAGQDDGAGTVVSGTEGASRERAYTAMGRSVGQGLPAQLDAVAADAATATGRSAARADRLQRRSRARPRHGRCRLRDRRSVWRCGRRTWPRWSGCRRAGCPSLATDSSRSLTPWAMAGAGI
;
A
#
# COMPACT_ATOMS: atom_id res chain seq x y z
N MET A 1 -8.15 29.24 -23.80
CA MET A 1 -7.86 28.70 -25.15
C MET A 1 -6.76 29.58 -25.73
N LEU A 2 -5.53 29.12 -25.73
CA LEU A 2 -4.37 29.81 -26.32
C LEU A 2 -4.06 29.07 -27.61
N ILE A 3 -4.28 29.72 -28.75
CA ILE A 3 -3.92 29.18 -30.06
C ILE A 3 -2.41 29.43 -30.21
N LEU A 4 -1.63 28.35 -30.33
CA LEU A 4 -0.17 28.40 -30.41
C LEU A 4 0.30 28.27 -31.87
N PRO A 5 1.29 29.07 -32.31
CA PRO A 5 1.90 28.95 -33.62
C PRO A 5 2.90 27.78 -33.67
N VAL A 6 2.92 27.08 -34.80
CA VAL A 6 3.74 25.90 -35.08
C VAL A 6 5.22 26.31 -35.20
N GLY A 7 6.10 25.69 -34.39
CA GLY A 7 7.57 25.80 -34.57
C GLY A 7 8.43 25.89 -33.31
N ASN A 8 7.85 25.91 -32.10
CA ASN A 8 8.62 26.01 -30.84
C ASN A 8 8.03 25.15 -29.70
N GLU A 9 7.35 24.06 -30.04
CA GLU A 9 6.58 23.26 -29.09
C GLU A 9 7.48 22.56 -28.06
N GLU A 10 8.61 21.99 -28.48
CA GLU A 10 9.54 21.31 -27.56
C GLU A 10 10.17 22.29 -26.55
N ALA A 11 10.68 23.43 -27.01
CA ALA A 11 11.27 24.43 -26.11
C ALA A 11 10.22 25.09 -25.19
N LEU A 12 8.97 25.22 -25.66
CA LEU A 12 7.86 25.68 -24.83
C LEU A 12 7.43 24.60 -23.82
N ILE A 13 7.40 23.33 -24.22
CA ILE A 13 7.16 22.20 -23.31
C ILE A 13 8.24 22.18 -22.24
N ASP A 14 9.51 22.27 -22.61
CA ASP A 14 10.64 22.34 -21.67
C ASP A 14 10.51 23.55 -20.75
N ALA A 15 10.20 24.74 -21.28
CA ALA A 15 9.98 25.93 -20.46
C ALA A 15 8.77 25.80 -19.51
N LEU A 16 7.70 25.13 -19.94
CA LEU A 16 6.51 24.85 -19.13
C LEU A 16 6.81 23.78 -18.07
N LEU A 17 7.60 22.76 -18.40
CA LEU A 17 8.08 21.74 -17.47
C LEU A 17 9.00 22.38 -16.43
N ASP A 18 9.95 23.21 -16.85
CA ASP A 18 10.81 24.00 -15.96
C ASP A 18 9.98 24.95 -15.06
N ALA A 19 8.93 25.57 -15.60
CA ALA A 19 8.02 26.40 -14.82
C ALA A 19 7.18 25.59 -13.82
N LEU A 20 6.72 24.39 -14.21
CA LEU A 20 6.00 23.45 -13.35
C LEU A 20 6.92 22.91 -12.24
N GLU A 21 8.17 22.56 -12.57
CA GLU A 21 9.21 22.18 -11.62
C GLU A 21 9.52 23.34 -10.67
N GLY A 22 9.67 24.56 -11.18
CA GLY A 22 9.88 25.76 -10.38
C GLY A 22 8.70 26.06 -9.46
N ASN A 23 7.47 25.85 -9.90
CA ASN A 23 6.26 26.02 -9.07
C ASN A 23 6.11 24.90 -8.03
N ALA A 24 6.44 23.65 -8.39
CA ALA A 24 6.50 22.54 -7.47
C ALA A 24 7.55 22.82 -6.36
N ALA A 25 8.73 23.31 -6.74
CA ALA A 25 9.80 23.69 -5.83
C ALA A 25 9.40 24.85 -4.89
N LYS A 26 8.65 25.86 -5.37
CA LYS A 26 8.11 26.96 -4.55
C LYS A 26 7.13 26.49 -3.47
N GLY A 27 6.27 25.52 -3.78
CA GLY A 27 5.38 24.88 -2.80
C GLY A 27 6.09 23.96 -1.79
N GLN A 28 7.40 23.78 -1.96
CA GLN A 28 8.23 22.78 -1.29
C GLN A 28 9.35 23.40 -0.44
N LEU A 29 9.37 24.73 -0.27
CA LEU A 29 10.25 25.37 0.70
C LEU A 29 9.93 24.84 2.11
N LEU A 30 10.97 24.41 2.84
CA LEU A 30 10.82 24.02 4.23
C LEU A 30 10.25 25.19 5.05
N PRO A 31 9.43 24.92 6.08
CA PRO A 31 8.99 25.97 6.96
C PRO A 31 10.20 26.65 7.59
N LYS A 32 10.11 27.97 7.80
CA LYS A 32 11.15 28.67 8.54
C LYS A 32 11.23 28.10 9.96
N PRO A 33 12.43 27.96 10.55
CA PRO A 33 12.55 27.62 11.96
C PRO A 33 11.74 28.57 12.83
N ALA A 34 11.02 28.03 13.80
CA ALA A 34 10.21 28.77 14.76
C ALA A 34 11.12 29.66 15.62
N PRO A 35 10.99 31.00 15.61
CA PRO A 35 11.67 31.87 16.57
C PRO A 35 11.16 31.63 18.01
N PRO A 36 11.85 32.15 19.04
CA PRO A 36 11.33 32.12 20.41
C PRO A 36 9.90 32.69 20.49
N GLY A 37 9.03 32.02 21.25
CA GLY A 37 7.61 32.36 21.35
C GLY A 37 6.72 31.17 21.68
N SER A 38 5.41 31.41 21.74
CA SER A 38 4.39 30.39 22.04
C SER A 38 3.80 29.81 20.76
N TYR A 39 3.71 28.49 20.71
CA TYR A 39 3.21 27.71 19.57
C TYR A 39 2.19 26.69 20.03
N VAL A 40 1.33 26.26 19.11
CA VAL A 40 0.35 25.19 19.33
C VAL A 40 0.46 24.16 18.22
N ASN A 41 0.23 22.90 18.56
CA ASN A 41 -0.11 21.88 17.59
C ASN A 41 -1.02 20.81 18.18
N ASP A 42 -1.78 20.16 17.32
CA ASP A 42 -2.72 19.10 17.67
C ASP A 42 -1.93 17.78 17.69
N LEU A 43 -1.81 17.13 18.85
CA LEU A 43 -1.17 15.82 19.00
C LEU A 43 -2.24 14.72 19.06
N ARG A 44 -2.05 13.67 18.27
CA ARG A 44 -2.90 12.47 18.32
C ARG A 44 -2.35 11.49 19.34
N ILE A 45 -3.14 11.22 20.36
CA ILE A 45 -2.85 10.27 21.43
C ILE A 45 -3.64 8.99 21.16
N ARG A 46 -3.03 7.82 21.39
CA ARG A 46 -3.74 6.53 21.31
C ARG A 46 -4.81 6.47 22.40
N ASP A 47 -6.05 6.19 22.00
CA ASP A 47 -7.18 6.02 22.90
C ASP A 47 -7.76 4.61 22.70
N PRO A 48 -7.78 3.74 23.73
CA PRO A 48 -8.34 2.40 23.62
C PRO A 48 -9.82 2.37 23.19
N LEU A 49 -10.57 3.45 23.42
CA LEU A 49 -12.00 3.56 23.12
C LEU A 49 -12.27 4.21 21.76
N SER A 50 -11.25 4.82 21.13
CA SER A 50 -11.35 5.42 19.80
C SER A 50 -10.29 4.79 18.90
N PRO A 51 -10.66 3.96 17.91
CA PRO A 51 -9.73 3.43 16.90
C PRO A 51 -8.96 4.55 16.17
N SER A 52 -9.57 5.73 16.10
CA SER A 52 -8.97 6.96 15.58
C SER A 52 -8.14 7.76 16.59
N GLY A 53 -7.92 7.30 17.81
CA GLY A 53 -7.24 8.06 18.86
C GLY A 53 -8.01 9.31 19.32
N ARG A 54 -7.45 9.99 20.32
CA ARG A 54 -7.92 11.29 20.84
C ARG A 54 -6.95 12.38 20.38
N VAL A 55 -7.47 13.52 19.93
CA VAL A 55 -6.65 14.69 19.58
C VAL A 55 -6.60 15.63 20.79
N VAL A 56 -5.41 16.06 21.17
CA VAL A 56 -5.18 17.00 22.27
C VAL A 56 -4.29 18.14 21.77
N ASP A 57 -4.66 19.37 22.10
CA ASP A 57 -3.86 20.54 21.79
C ASP A 57 -2.65 20.59 22.74
N VAL A 58 -1.45 20.71 22.16
CA VAL A 58 -0.19 20.85 22.90
C VAL A 58 0.37 22.23 22.65
N PHE A 59 0.67 22.95 23.72
CA PHE A 59 1.33 24.25 23.66
C PHE A 59 2.84 24.06 23.80
N TYR A 60 3.61 24.84 23.08
CA TYR A 60 5.08 24.83 23.13
C TYR A 60 5.56 26.25 23.39
N ASP A 61 6.25 26.45 24.51
CA ASP A 61 6.85 27.73 24.85
C ASP A 61 8.36 27.65 24.59
N LEU A 62 8.77 28.18 23.44
CA LEU A 62 10.15 28.14 22.97
C LEU A 62 10.91 29.34 23.51
N ASP A 63 11.79 29.15 24.49
CA ASP A 63 12.57 30.18 25.18
C ASP A 63 14.10 29.99 25.01
N TYR A 64 14.51 29.45 23.86
CA TYR A 64 15.92 29.18 23.59
C TYR A 64 16.73 30.44 23.23
N GLN A 65 17.98 30.48 23.69
CA GLN A 65 18.96 31.51 23.32
C GLN A 65 19.80 31.06 22.11
N GLY A 66 20.07 31.97 21.18
CA GLY A 66 20.90 31.72 20.00
C GLY A 66 20.12 31.55 18.68
N SER A 67 20.84 31.30 17.59
CA SER A 67 20.23 31.06 16.28
C SER A 67 19.76 29.61 16.14
N PRO A 68 18.63 29.35 15.45
CA PRO A 68 18.19 27.99 15.14
C PRO A 68 19.30 27.19 14.46
N ALA A 69 19.35 25.88 14.70
CA ALA A 69 20.31 25.02 14.01
C ALA A 69 20.03 25.08 12.50
N PRO A 70 21.02 25.48 11.67
CA PRO A 70 20.81 25.62 10.24
C PRO A 70 20.42 24.25 9.67
N SER A 71 19.33 24.21 8.91
CA SER A 71 19.01 23.04 8.10
C SER A 71 19.92 23.09 6.88
N VAL A 72 21.09 22.46 6.97
CA VAL A 72 22.02 22.36 5.83
C VAL A 72 21.32 21.60 4.72
N VAL A 73 21.15 22.28 3.58
CA VAL A 73 20.63 21.67 2.36
C VAL A 73 21.73 20.81 1.76
N GLN A 74 21.46 19.52 1.57
CA GLN A 74 22.46 18.59 1.06
C GLN A 74 22.43 18.53 -0.46
N GLU A 75 23.57 18.77 -1.11
CA GLU A 75 23.70 18.64 -2.57
C GLU A 75 24.04 17.19 -2.94
N LEU A 76 23.21 16.57 -3.80
CA LEU A 76 23.45 15.18 -4.25
C LEU A 76 24.44 15.06 -5.42
N GLY A 77 24.82 16.17 -6.05
CA GLY A 77 25.59 16.17 -7.31
C GLY A 77 24.78 15.58 -8.48
N ALA A 78 25.46 15.26 -9.58
CA ALA A 78 24.85 14.53 -10.69
C ALA A 78 24.73 13.03 -10.35
N ALA A 79 23.67 12.40 -10.85
CA ALA A 79 23.46 10.98 -10.68
C ALA A 79 24.55 10.19 -11.45
N PRO A 80 25.20 9.17 -10.85
CA PRO A 80 26.30 8.47 -11.50
C PRO A 80 25.81 7.68 -12.71
N VAL A 81 26.61 7.69 -13.78
CA VAL A 81 26.31 6.95 -15.02
C VAL A 81 27.12 5.66 -15.04
N ALA A 82 26.43 4.53 -15.11
CA ALA A 82 27.03 3.22 -15.30
C ALA A 82 26.07 2.34 -16.11
N ASP A 83 26.37 2.13 -17.39
CA ASP A 83 25.56 1.27 -18.27
C ASP A 83 25.70 -0.21 -17.89
N GLU A 84 26.86 -0.61 -17.36
CA GLU A 84 27.12 -1.96 -16.89
C GLU A 84 27.95 -1.94 -15.59
N VAL A 85 27.58 -2.80 -14.65
CA VAL A 85 28.36 -3.11 -13.44
C VAL A 85 28.87 -4.55 -13.56
N VAL A 86 30.17 -4.69 -13.86
CA VAL A 86 30.85 -6.00 -13.96
C VAL A 86 31.51 -6.34 -12.62
N ILE A 87 31.10 -7.45 -12.01
CA ILE A 87 31.57 -7.90 -10.69
C ILE A 87 32.37 -9.20 -10.87
N PRO A 88 33.70 -9.19 -10.67
CA PRO A 88 34.52 -10.39 -10.80
C PRO A 88 34.41 -11.31 -9.57
N PHE A 89 34.10 -12.59 -9.78
CA PHE A 89 34.02 -13.56 -8.67
C PHE A 89 35.37 -13.72 -7.95
N ALA A 90 36.50 -13.64 -8.67
CA ALA A 90 37.82 -13.70 -8.07
C ALA A 90 38.07 -12.60 -7.01
N GLU A 91 37.53 -11.40 -7.21
CA GLU A 91 37.65 -10.31 -6.23
C GLU A 91 36.71 -10.51 -5.04
N LEU A 92 35.54 -11.10 -5.27
CA LEU A 92 34.64 -11.50 -4.19
C LEU A 92 35.27 -12.61 -3.35
N ASP A 93 35.93 -13.59 -3.98
CA ASP A 93 36.70 -14.66 -3.33
C ASP A 93 37.84 -14.09 -2.48
N GLU A 94 38.57 -13.07 -2.95
CA GLU A 94 39.63 -12.40 -2.18
C GLU A 94 39.06 -11.70 -0.93
N ILE A 95 37.98 -10.93 -1.09
CA ILE A 95 37.32 -10.23 0.02
C ILE A 95 36.79 -11.26 1.03
N ALA A 96 36.07 -12.27 0.56
CA ALA A 96 35.54 -13.36 1.37
C ALA A 96 36.67 -14.06 2.11
N GLY A 97 37.78 -14.36 1.42
CA GLY A 97 38.93 -15.04 1.98
C GLY A 97 39.56 -14.31 3.14
N ARG A 98 39.83 -13.01 2.96
CA ARG A 98 40.40 -12.17 4.03
C ARG A 98 39.48 -12.07 5.24
N LEU A 99 38.18 -11.85 5.04
CA LEU A 99 37.20 -11.78 6.14
C LEU A 99 37.10 -13.10 6.91
N ASP A 100 37.09 -14.21 6.18
CA ASP A 100 37.03 -15.55 6.74
C ASP A 100 38.32 -15.91 7.52
N GLU A 101 39.49 -15.53 7.02
CA GLU A 101 40.78 -15.65 7.72
C GLU A 101 40.79 -14.86 9.04
N LEU A 102 40.38 -13.59 9.01
CA LEU A 102 40.36 -12.72 10.18
C LEU A 102 39.41 -13.22 11.28
N ARG A 103 38.36 -13.95 10.91
CA ARG A 103 37.32 -14.43 11.83
C ARG A 103 37.41 -15.92 12.15
N GLY A 104 38.37 -16.65 11.56
CA GLY A 104 38.48 -18.11 11.69
C GLY A 104 37.25 -18.85 11.18
N GLN A 105 36.66 -18.38 10.08
CA GLN A 105 35.46 -18.93 9.43
C GLN A 105 35.79 -19.33 7.99
N ASP A 106 34.90 -20.05 7.31
CA ASP A 106 35.05 -20.45 5.90
C ASP A 106 33.77 -20.24 5.06
N TYR A 107 32.71 -19.75 5.71
CA TYR A 107 31.37 -19.78 5.12
C TYR A 107 31.22 -18.78 3.96
N ARG A 108 31.97 -17.67 3.94
CA ARG A 108 31.85 -16.65 2.88
C ARG A 108 32.52 -17.15 1.62
N ARG A 109 33.73 -17.70 1.72
CA ARG A 109 34.40 -18.37 0.60
C ARG A 109 33.54 -19.49 0.03
N LYS A 110 32.95 -20.30 0.91
CA LYS A 110 32.04 -21.36 0.49
C LYS A 110 30.84 -20.80 -0.28
N ALA A 111 30.19 -19.75 0.22
CA ALA A 111 29.06 -19.12 -0.47
C ALA A 111 29.41 -18.60 -1.87
N VAL A 112 30.55 -17.93 -2.04
CA VAL A 112 31.00 -17.44 -3.36
C VAL A 112 31.31 -18.61 -4.29
N ALA A 113 32.02 -19.63 -3.79
CA ALA A 113 32.34 -20.82 -4.57
C ALA A 113 31.09 -21.59 -5.01
N ASP A 114 30.11 -21.75 -4.12
CA ASP A 114 28.84 -22.42 -4.41
C ASP A 114 28.06 -21.65 -5.49
N ILE A 115 27.97 -20.32 -5.38
CA ILE A 115 27.32 -19.49 -6.40
C ILE A 115 28.05 -19.58 -7.74
N ARG A 116 29.38 -19.43 -7.76
CA ARG A 116 30.18 -19.50 -8.99
C ARG A 116 30.04 -20.86 -9.68
N ARG A 117 29.98 -21.94 -8.91
CA ARG A 117 29.84 -23.31 -9.43
C ARG A 117 28.45 -23.60 -10.00
N HIS A 118 27.40 -23.10 -9.33
CA HIS A 118 26.02 -23.55 -9.58
C HIS A 118 25.14 -22.52 -10.28
N ALA A 119 25.51 -21.24 -10.31
CA ALA A 119 24.74 -20.23 -11.01
C ALA A 119 24.81 -20.46 -12.53
N ARG A 120 23.67 -20.31 -13.19
CA ARG A 120 23.48 -20.38 -14.64
C ARG A 120 22.85 -19.10 -15.14
N GLY A 121 23.15 -18.72 -16.38
CA GLY A 121 22.43 -17.67 -17.11
C GLY A 121 21.06 -18.15 -17.58
N SER A 122 20.25 -17.24 -18.11
CA SER A 122 18.90 -17.54 -18.63
C SER A 122 18.88 -18.59 -19.75
N ASP A 123 19.99 -18.73 -20.49
CA ASP A 123 20.19 -19.74 -21.54
C ASP A 123 20.72 -21.08 -21.01
N GLY A 124 20.87 -21.22 -19.69
CA GLY A 124 21.40 -22.41 -19.02
C GLY A 124 22.92 -22.51 -19.05
N THR A 125 23.64 -21.54 -19.61
CA THR A 125 25.11 -21.52 -19.61
C THR A 125 25.67 -21.13 -18.24
N ASP A 126 26.90 -21.52 -17.93
CA ASP A 126 27.56 -21.08 -16.71
C ASP A 126 27.73 -19.55 -16.70
N VAL A 127 27.48 -18.91 -15.57
CA VAL A 127 27.70 -17.44 -15.41
C VAL A 127 29.17 -17.06 -15.61
N GLY A 128 30.08 -18.04 -15.49
CA GLY A 128 31.51 -17.86 -15.67
C GLY A 128 32.15 -17.06 -14.53
N GLU A 129 33.17 -16.27 -14.87
CA GLU A 129 34.00 -15.56 -13.88
C GLU A 129 33.48 -14.16 -13.50
N LEU A 130 32.48 -13.66 -14.22
CA LEU A 130 32.02 -12.28 -14.11
C LEU A 130 30.49 -12.23 -13.99
N LEU A 131 29.99 -11.61 -12.93
CA LEU A 131 28.59 -11.26 -12.81
C LEU A 131 28.36 -9.88 -13.45
N ARG A 132 27.70 -9.85 -14.62
CA ARG A 132 27.49 -8.65 -15.45
C ARG A 132 26.10 -8.08 -15.30
N VAL A 133 25.97 -6.92 -14.65
CA VAL A 133 24.66 -6.31 -14.40
C VAL A 133 24.48 -5.10 -15.30
N GLN A 134 23.65 -5.25 -16.33
CA GLN A 134 23.31 -4.17 -17.26
C GLN A 134 22.26 -3.24 -16.63
N ALA A 135 22.41 -1.93 -16.85
CA ALA A 135 21.42 -0.93 -16.47
C ALA A 135 20.15 -1.06 -17.33
N GLY A 136 18.97 -0.96 -16.71
CA GLY A 136 17.69 -1.14 -17.39
C GLY A 136 16.70 -1.97 -16.58
N PRO A 137 15.92 -2.88 -17.20
CA PRO A 137 14.98 -3.73 -16.49
C PRO A 137 15.63 -4.50 -15.33
N LEU A 138 14.82 -4.83 -14.32
CA LEU A 138 15.25 -5.61 -13.16
C LEU A 138 15.88 -6.94 -13.60
N ARG A 139 17.12 -7.17 -13.15
CA ARG A 139 17.81 -8.46 -13.36
C ARG A 139 17.54 -9.37 -12.18
N VAL A 140 16.91 -10.51 -12.43
CA VAL A 140 16.51 -11.43 -11.37
C VAL A 140 17.59 -12.49 -11.14
N PHE A 141 18.06 -12.61 -9.91
CA PHE A 141 18.94 -13.68 -9.43
C PHE A 141 18.11 -14.67 -8.60
N HIS A 142 17.69 -15.76 -9.21
CA HIS A 142 16.82 -16.77 -8.61
C HIS A 142 17.65 -17.88 -7.96
N ALA A 143 17.73 -17.91 -6.63
CA ALA A 143 18.51 -18.94 -5.95
C ALA A 143 17.82 -19.40 -4.65
N PRO A 144 17.92 -20.71 -4.32
CA PRO A 144 17.30 -21.25 -3.12
C PRO A 144 17.87 -20.61 -1.85
N THR A 145 17.10 -20.68 -0.77
CA THR A 145 17.58 -20.24 0.54
C THR A 145 18.79 -21.05 0.96
N GLY A 146 19.73 -20.43 1.67
CA GLY A 146 20.97 -21.08 2.10
C GLY A 146 22.13 -21.05 1.08
N MET A 147 21.89 -20.72 -0.20
CA MET A 147 22.96 -20.57 -1.22
C MET A 147 23.86 -19.33 -1.04
N GLY A 148 23.70 -18.58 0.06
CA GLY A 148 24.55 -17.42 0.33
C GLY A 148 24.15 -16.11 -0.36
N LYS A 149 22.89 -15.93 -0.79
CA LYS A 149 22.40 -14.66 -1.38
C LYS A 149 22.74 -13.41 -0.54
N ASN A 150 22.54 -13.49 0.78
CA ASN A 150 22.85 -12.38 1.69
C ASN A 150 24.35 -12.15 1.82
N VAL A 151 25.15 -13.21 1.73
CA VAL A 151 26.60 -13.11 1.74
C VAL A 151 27.10 -12.46 0.46
N LEU A 152 26.52 -12.85 -0.68
CA LEU A 152 26.80 -12.23 -1.97
C LEU A 152 26.52 -10.72 -1.93
N SER A 153 25.35 -10.29 -1.46
CA SER A 153 25.01 -8.86 -1.42
C SER A 153 25.93 -8.05 -0.50
N GLU A 154 26.35 -8.61 0.63
CA GLU A 154 27.32 -7.99 1.55
C GLU A 154 28.71 -7.86 0.91
N LEU A 155 29.22 -8.94 0.29
CA LEU A 155 30.51 -8.94 -0.40
C LEU A 155 30.54 -7.99 -1.60
N VAL A 156 29.45 -7.95 -2.39
CA VAL A 156 29.30 -7.01 -3.49
C VAL A 156 29.28 -5.57 -2.98
N ALA A 157 28.70 -5.31 -1.80
CA ALA A 157 28.72 -3.98 -1.22
C ALA A 157 30.13 -3.53 -0.84
N VAL A 158 30.91 -4.40 -0.19
CA VAL A 158 32.33 -4.14 0.12
C VAL A 158 33.15 -3.95 -1.16
N TRP A 159 32.92 -4.78 -2.17
CA TRP A 159 33.57 -4.65 -3.48
C TRP A 159 33.27 -3.31 -4.16
N CYS A 160 32.00 -2.88 -4.17
CA CYS A 160 31.59 -1.59 -4.73
C CYS A 160 32.38 -0.45 -4.08
N VAL A 161 32.49 -0.45 -2.75
CA VAL A 161 33.27 0.54 -2.01
C VAL A 161 34.75 0.51 -2.40
N LYS A 162 35.40 -0.67 -2.48
CA LYS A 162 36.81 -0.79 -2.94
C LYS A 162 37.00 -0.21 -4.35
N ARG A 163 35.96 -0.19 -5.17
CA ARG A 163 35.96 0.36 -6.53
C ARG A 163 35.46 1.80 -6.63
N GLY A 164 35.24 2.49 -5.52
CA GLY A 164 34.73 3.87 -5.49
C GLY A 164 33.28 3.99 -5.98
N ARG A 165 32.50 2.90 -5.91
CA ARG A 165 31.11 2.83 -6.35
C ARG A 165 30.17 2.83 -5.15
N VAL A 166 29.12 3.64 -5.25
CA VAL A 166 28.01 3.69 -4.28
C VAL A 166 26.99 2.58 -4.58
N ILE A 167 26.51 1.89 -3.55
CA ILE A 167 25.52 0.80 -3.65
C ILE A 167 24.37 1.00 -2.66
N SER A 168 23.17 0.55 -3.05
CA SER A 168 22.02 0.45 -2.17
C SER A 168 21.60 -1.00 -1.97
N LEU A 169 21.35 -1.38 -0.72
CA LEU A 169 20.78 -2.67 -0.34
C LEU A 169 19.36 -2.46 0.20
N VAL A 170 18.39 -3.14 -0.39
CA VAL A 170 16.99 -3.11 0.04
C VAL A 170 16.63 -4.47 0.61
N VAL A 171 16.38 -4.54 1.92
CA VAL A 171 16.12 -5.79 2.64
C VAL A 171 14.67 -5.88 3.13
N PRO A 172 14.11 -7.08 3.38
CA PRO A 172 12.69 -7.23 3.75
C PRO A 172 12.23 -6.40 4.95
N GLN A 173 13.00 -6.35 6.05
CA GLN A 173 12.54 -5.79 7.32
C GLN A 173 13.54 -4.83 7.97
N SER A 174 13.04 -3.93 8.84
CA SER A 174 13.88 -2.97 9.59
C SER A 174 14.95 -3.65 10.46
N ALA A 175 14.63 -4.80 11.07
CA ALA A 175 15.61 -5.55 11.87
C ALA A 175 16.81 -6.02 11.01
N GLN A 176 16.55 -6.45 9.77
CA GLN A 176 17.60 -6.83 8.82
C GLN A 176 18.41 -5.62 8.35
N VAL A 177 17.82 -4.42 8.25
CA VAL A 177 18.57 -3.18 7.97
C VAL A 177 19.66 -2.99 9.02
N LEU A 178 19.28 -3.06 10.30
CA LEU A 178 20.21 -2.88 11.43
C LEU A 178 21.31 -3.94 11.43
N ALA A 179 20.93 -5.20 11.25
CA ALA A 179 21.88 -6.31 11.24
C ALA A 179 22.87 -6.22 10.06
N THR A 180 22.39 -5.83 8.87
CA THR A 180 23.22 -5.67 7.67
C THR A 180 24.17 -4.49 7.81
N VAL A 181 23.70 -3.34 8.31
CA VAL A 181 24.57 -2.18 8.57
C VAL A 181 25.65 -2.51 9.61
N TYR A 182 25.29 -3.22 10.67
CA TYR A 182 26.24 -3.63 11.70
C TYR A 182 27.33 -4.53 11.12
N ARG A 183 26.95 -5.59 10.38
CA ARG A 183 27.91 -6.51 9.74
C ARG A 183 28.81 -5.81 8.73
N LEU A 184 28.25 -4.99 7.84
CA LEU A 184 29.04 -4.26 6.85
C LEU A 184 30.04 -3.29 7.47
N ARG A 185 29.66 -2.59 8.56
CA ARG A 185 30.61 -1.73 9.28
C ARG A 185 31.73 -2.54 9.93
N GLN A 186 31.45 -3.74 10.44
CA GLN A 186 32.48 -4.65 10.94
C GLN A 186 33.37 -5.17 9.82
N ASP A 187 32.79 -5.59 8.68
CA ASP A 187 33.55 -6.09 7.53
C ASP A 187 34.48 -5.02 6.96
N LEU A 188 34.02 -3.77 6.84
CA LEU A 188 34.84 -2.65 6.40
C LEU A 188 35.95 -2.31 7.41
N ALA A 189 35.65 -2.37 8.71
CA ALA A 189 36.65 -2.14 9.75
C ALA A 189 37.73 -3.23 9.76
N ASP A 190 37.34 -4.50 9.65
CA ASP A 190 38.25 -5.65 9.61
C ASP A 190 39.16 -5.60 8.37
N LEU A 191 38.67 -5.04 7.26
CA LEU A 191 39.44 -4.86 6.02
C LEU A 191 40.18 -3.51 5.94
N GLU A 192 40.08 -2.67 6.97
CA GLU A 192 40.66 -1.32 7.03
C GLU A 192 40.21 -0.39 5.90
N ILE A 193 38.96 -0.55 5.44
CA ILE A 193 38.35 0.26 4.38
C ILE A 193 37.55 1.39 5.01
N SER A 194 37.95 2.64 4.75
CA SER A 194 37.20 3.81 5.20
C SER A 194 36.02 4.09 4.28
N ALA A 195 34.80 3.80 4.76
CA ALA A 195 33.56 4.08 4.04
C ALA A 195 32.37 4.28 4.98
N GLN A 196 31.38 5.03 4.51
CA GLN A 196 30.17 5.35 5.27
C GLN A 196 29.01 4.42 4.90
N VAL A 197 28.60 3.59 5.87
CA VAL A 197 27.39 2.76 5.78
C VAL A 197 26.27 3.40 6.58
N THR A 198 25.14 3.71 5.93
CA THR A 198 24.02 4.43 6.54
C THR A 198 22.71 3.65 6.44
N PRO A 199 22.00 3.41 7.57
CA PRO A 199 20.64 2.89 7.55
C PRO A 199 19.65 4.00 7.18
N VAL A 200 18.93 3.85 6.07
CA VAL A 200 17.87 4.78 5.66
C VAL A 200 16.54 4.26 6.20
N VAL A 201 16.09 4.78 7.34
CA VAL A 201 14.87 4.37 8.06
C VAL A 201 14.00 5.58 8.39
N SER A 202 12.70 5.35 8.59
CA SER A 202 11.77 6.43 8.95
C SER A 202 12.16 7.12 10.26
N PRO A 203 12.26 8.45 10.29
CA PRO A 203 12.50 9.20 11.53
C PRO A 203 11.41 9.00 12.57
N ALA A 204 10.20 8.60 12.16
CA ALA A 204 9.09 8.33 13.06
C ALA A 204 9.22 6.98 13.80
N SER A 205 10.01 6.04 13.29
CA SER A 205 10.16 4.70 13.88
C SER A 205 11.52 4.46 14.55
N ILE A 206 12.46 5.41 14.45
CA ILE A 206 13.85 5.17 14.85
C ILE A 206 14.00 4.85 16.35
N GLN A 207 13.26 5.54 17.22
CA GLN A 207 13.27 5.28 18.66
C GLN A 207 12.59 3.95 18.99
N GLU A 208 11.46 3.66 18.35
CA GLU A 208 10.77 2.38 18.50
C GLU A 208 11.68 1.20 18.10
N LEU A 209 12.43 1.33 17.00
CA LEU A 209 13.41 0.33 16.58
C LEU A 209 14.55 0.17 17.58
N ALA A 210 15.01 1.28 18.18
CA ALA A 210 16.03 1.26 19.23
C ALA A 210 15.56 0.45 20.45
N GLU A 211 14.35 0.72 20.92
CA GLU A 211 13.74 0.07 22.09
C GLU A 211 13.41 -1.40 21.83
N GLN A 212 12.80 -1.72 20.69
CA GLN A 212 12.46 -3.10 20.30
C GLN A 212 13.70 -3.99 20.23
N THR A 213 14.76 -3.49 19.60
CA THR A 213 16.00 -4.28 19.44
C THR A 213 16.76 -4.38 20.76
N ALA A 214 16.88 -3.29 21.52
CA ALA A 214 17.53 -3.32 22.83
C ALA A 214 16.80 -4.23 23.83
N GLY A 215 15.47 -4.33 23.71
CA GLY A 215 14.63 -5.20 24.54
C GLY A 215 14.59 -6.67 24.12
N ASN A 216 15.19 -7.06 22.98
CA ASN A 216 15.18 -8.44 22.51
C ASN A 216 16.33 -9.25 23.14
N PRO A 217 16.06 -10.18 24.09
CA PRO A 217 17.12 -10.90 24.79
C PRO A 217 17.85 -11.92 23.91
N HIS A 218 17.30 -12.27 22.74
CA HIS A 218 17.89 -13.23 21.81
C HIS A 218 19.02 -12.65 20.94
N ASP A 219 19.09 -11.33 20.84
CA ASP A 219 20.13 -10.66 20.04
C ASP A 219 21.43 -10.52 20.84
N ASP A 220 22.57 -10.48 20.17
CA ASP A 220 23.88 -10.30 20.82
C ASP A 220 23.96 -8.98 21.62
N ALA A 221 24.64 -8.99 22.77
CA ALA A 221 24.68 -7.84 23.67
C ALA A 221 25.42 -6.63 23.07
N ALA A 222 26.48 -6.85 22.29
CA ALA A 222 27.20 -5.77 21.62
C ALA A 222 26.36 -5.18 20.49
N PHE A 223 25.65 -6.03 19.74
CA PHE A 223 24.69 -5.59 18.73
C PHE A 223 23.56 -4.74 19.33
N ARG A 224 22.91 -5.20 20.41
CA ARG A 224 21.84 -4.44 21.10
C ARG A 224 22.32 -3.07 21.57
N THR A 225 23.50 -3.04 22.20
CA THR A 225 24.11 -1.79 22.69
C THR A 225 24.43 -0.84 21.55
N TRP A 226 24.98 -1.36 20.45
CA TRP A 226 25.25 -0.59 19.24
C TRP A 226 23.97 0.00 18.66
N VAL A 227 22.92 -0.81 18.49
CA VAL A 227 21.63 -0.34 17.94
C VAL A 227 21.05 0.76 18.82
N TYR A 228 21.02 0.58 20.14
CA TYR A 228 20.47 1.60 21.03
C TYR A 228 21.24 2.92 20.90
N ARG A 229 22.57 2.88 20.86
CA ARG A 229 23.40 4.08 20.66
C ARG A 229 23.18 4.71 19.28
N GLU A 230 23.07 3.90 18.24
CA GLU A 230 22.94 4.35 16.84
C GLU A 230 21.55 4.88 16.53
N MET A 231 20.49 4.37 17.20
CA MET A 231 19.07 4.63 16.86
C MET A 231 18.34 5.52 17.88
N SER A 232 18.75 5.53 19.15
CA SER A 232 18.10 6.40 20.14
C SER A 232 18.34 7.89 19.87
N TYR A 233 17.42 8.74 20.32
CA TYR A 233 17.61 10.19 20.35
C TYR A 233 16.80 10.80 21.49
N SER A 234 17.20 12.01 21.90
CA SER A 234 16.40 12.87 22.78
C SER A 234 15.81 14.03 21.98
N CYS A 235 14.55 14.37 22.26
CA CYS A 235 13.89 15.51 21.62
C CYS A 235 13.94 16.72 22.56
N SER A 236 14.55 17.83 22.13
CA SER A 236 14.52 19.07 22.91
C SER A 236 13.12 19.68 22.93
N LEU A 237 12.35 19.55 21.84
CA LEU A 237 11.02 20.15 21.71
C LEU A 237 10.03 19.65 22.78
N THR A 238 10.17 18.42 23.23
CA THR A 238 9.31 17.87 24.30
C THR A 238 9.56 18.52 25.66
N GLY A 239 10.77 19.02 25.92
CA GLY A 239 11.08 19.74 27.15
C GLY A 239 10.40 21.11 27.24
N HIS A 240 9.95 21.65 26.11
CA HIS A 240 9.25 22.93 26.01
C HIS A 240 7.73 22.78 25.82
N ALA A 241 7.21 21.55 25.90
CA ALA A 241 5.79 21.30 25.76
C ALA A 241 5.07 21.57 27.10
N THR A 242 4.13 22.51 27.08
CA THR A 242 3.19 22.77 28.18
C THR A 242 1.91 21.99 27.86
N THR A 243 1.65 20.90 28.58
CA THR A 243 0.41 20.14 28.42
C THR A 243 -0.45 20.19 29.69
N SER A 244 -1.76 19.92 29.55
CA SER A 244 -2.54 19.40 30.68
C SER A 244 -1.89 18.10 31.18
N SER A 245 -1.87 17.84 32.49
CA SER A 245 -1.09 16.75 33.12
C SER A 245 -1.28 15.36 32.50
N GLU A 246 -2.45 15.06 31.91
CA GLU A 246 -2.73 13.76 31.25
C GLU A 246 -2.02 13.54 29.90
N ALA A 247 -1.48 14.58 29.26
CA ALA A 247 -0.91 14.47 27.91
C ALA A 247 0.62 14.28 27.87
N VAL A 248 1.36 14.64 28.94
CA VAL A 248 2.81 14.38 29.03
C VAL A 248 3.08 12.87 29.08
N ASP A 249 2.32 12.13 29.89
CA ASP A 249 2.52 10.69 30.10
C ASP A 249 2.19 9.83 28.86
N ALA A 250 1.50 10.42 27.88
CA ALA A 250 1.06 9.74 26.67
C ALA A 250 1.87 10.12 25.42
N TRP A 251 2.94 10.92 25.56
CA TRP A 251 3.82 11.27 24.45
C TRP A 251 4.53 10.04 23.90
N THR A 252 4.47 9.87 22.57
CA THR A 252 5.17 8.77 21.87
C THR A 252 6.29 9.35 21.01
N PRO A 253 7.56 8.96 21.23
CA PRO A 253 8.67 9.34 20.35
C PRO A 253 8.36 9.04 18.89
N GLY A 254 8.81 9.91 17.98
CA GLY A 254 8.57 9.83 16.55
C GLY A 254 7.37 10.68 16.08
N GLN A 255 6.42 10.98 16.97
CA GLN A 255 5.22 11.80 16.70
C GLN A 255 5.44 13.31 16.89
N GLU A 256 6.68 13.75 17.07
CA GLU A 256 6.98 15.15 17.35
C GLU A 256 6.68 16.04 16.12
N PRO A 257 6.10 17.25 16.32
CA PRO A 257 5.62 18.09 15.23
C PRO A 257 6.73 18.92 14.58
N CYS A 258 7.77 18.25 14.08
CA CYS A 258 9.01 18.89 13.64
C CYS A 258 8.85 19.93 12.52
N ASP A 259 7.76 19.90 11.75
CA ASP A 259 7.47 20.81 10.63
C ASP A 259 6.07 21.46 10.71
N GLN A 260 5.42 21.39 11.88
CA GLN A 260 3.99 21.68 12.04
C GLN A 260 3.66 22.61 13.22
N LEU A 261 4.64 23.36 13.75
CA LEU A 261 4.39 24.30 14.84
C LEU A 261 3.61 25.51 14.33
N LYS A 262 2.48 25.84 14.95
CA LYS A 262 1.68 27.04 14.59
C LYS A 262 1.85 28.12 15.66
N PRO A 263 2.14 29.38 15.30
CA PRO A 263 2.20 30.45 16.29
C PRO A 263 0.87 30.59 17.04
N ASN A 264 0.92 30.75 18.35
CA ASN A 264 -0.26 30.95 19.18
C ASN A 264 -0.73 32.42 19.05
N GLY A 265 -1.81 32.68 18.29
CA GLY A 265 -2.39 34.03 18.13
C GLY A 265 -3.20 34.26 16.84
N PRO A 266 -3.78 35.47 16.63
CA PRO A 266 -4.71 35.77 15.52
C PRO A 266 -4.08 35.83 14.11
N LYS A 267 -2.77 35.57 13.97
CA LYS A 267 -2.03 35.52 12.69
C LYS A 267 -1.42 34.12 12.44
N ALA A 268 -2.18 33.07 12.72
CA ALA A 268 -1.70 31.68 12.84
C ALA A 268 -1.63 30.85 11.53
N ASP A 269 -1.53 31.46 10.35
CA ASP A 269 -1.74 30.71 9.11
C ASP A 269 -0.50 29.93 8.60
N LYS A 270 0.70 30.16 9.16
CA LYS A 270 1.92 29.53 8.65
C LYS A 270 2.55 28.57 9.66
N ALA A 271 2.59 27.29 9.29
CA ALA A 271 3.38 26.28 9.99
C ALA A 271 4.87 26.65 9.97
N MET A 272 5.54 26.40 11.09
CA MET A 272 6.95 26.66 11.36
C MET A 272 7.65 25.34 11.72
N ALA A 273 8.96 25.28 11.49
CA ALA A 273 9.77 24.10 11.77
C ALA A 273 10.39 24.17 13.17
N CYS A 274 10.63 23.00 13.77
CA CYS A 274 11.36 22.89 15.02
C CYS A 274 12.76 23.54 14.90
N PRO A 275 13.18 24.41 15.84
CA PRO A 275 14.44 25.15 15.72
C PRO A 275 15.69 24.26 15.83
N TRP A 276 15.58 23.07 16.44
CA TRP A 276 16.68 22.10 16.57
C TRP A 276 16.76 21.07 15.44
N ARG A 277 15.82 21.11 14.49
CA ARG A 277 15.68 20.10 13.42
C ARG A 277 16.96 19.87 12.63
N GLY A 278 17.72 20.93 12.34
CA GLY A 278 18.95 20.87 11.56
C GLY A 278 20.01 19.95 12.17
N GLY A 279 20.13 19.92 13.51
CA GLY A 279 21.11 19.11 14.23
C GLY A 279 20.54 17.90 14.99
N CYS A 280 19.21 17.79 15.12
CA CYS A 280 18.56 16.76 15.95
C CYS A 280 18.91 15.32 15.51
N GLY A 281 19.12 14.43 16.48
CA GLY A 281 19.42 13.01 16.27
C GLY A 281 18.35 12.26 15.46
N LYS A 282 17.07 12.65 15.56
CA LYS A 282 15.94 12.07 14.81
C LYS A 282 16.19 12.01 13.29
N PHE A 283 16.89 12.98 12.73
CA PHE A 283 17.14 13.09 11.28
C PHE A 283 18.58 12.74 10.86
N ARG A 284 19.42 12.20 11.77
CA ARG A 284 20.85 12.00 11.50
C ARG A 284 21.12 11.08 10.30
N HIS A 285 20.36 9.99 10.16
CA HIS A 285 20.60 9.05 9.07
C HIS A 285 20.13 9.60 7.72
N HIS A 286 19.09 10.42 7.71
CA HIS A 286 18.68 11.12 6.50
C HIS A 286 19.73 12.12 6.04
N ARG A 287 20.42 12.81 6.97
CA ARG A 287 21.58 13.65 6.64
C ARG A 287 22.78 12.80 6.17
N ALA A 288 23.05 11.68 6.82
CA ALA A 288 24.16 10.81 6.42
C ALA A 288 23.94 10.16 5.04
N ALA A 289 22.67 9.99 4.62
CA ALA A 289 22.34 9.28 3.38
C ALA A 289 22.77 10.02 2.10
N ALA A 290 22.91 11.35 2.12
CA ALA A 290 23.36 12.09 0.93
C ALA A 290 24.83 11.83 0.57
N SER A 291 25.67 11.51 1.55
CA SER A 291 27.11 11.29 1.36
C SER A 291 27.54 9.83 1.48
N ALA A 292 26.64 8.92 1.88
CA ALA A 292 26.98 7.53 2.15
C ALA A 292 27.46 6.77 0.90
N ASP A 293 28.36 5.80 1.12
CA ASP A 293 28.87 4.87 0.11
C ASP A 293 28.00 3.61 0.02
N ILE A 294 27.47 3.16 1.16
CA ILE A 294 26.50 2.06 1.23
C ILE A 294 25.23 2.56 1.93
N LEU A 295 24.12 2.51 1.20
CA LEU A 295 22.79 2.80 1.75
C LEU A 295 22.05 1.49 2.01
N VAL A 296 21.49 1.31 3.20
CA VAL A 296 20.68 0.14 3.52
C VAL A 296 19.29 0.58 3.96
N THR A 297 18.25 0.08 3.30
CA THR A 297 16.86 0.38 3.67
C THR A 297 16.00 -0.87 3.62
N ASN A 298 14.79 -0.79 4.16
CA ASN A 298 13.84 -1.89 4.06
C ASN A 298 12.90 -1.70 2.85
N GLN A 299 12.25 -2.77 2.40
CA GLN A 299 11.33 -2.74 1.25
C GLN A 299 10.19 -1.73 1.44
N ALA A 300 9.60 -1.64 2.63
CA ALA A 300 8.51 -0.70 2.91
C ALA A 300 8.94 0.78 2.78
N ASN A 301 10.10 1.14 3.32
CA ASN A 301 10.66 2.48 3.23
C ASN A 301 11.20 2.78 1.83
N PHE A 302 11.67 1.77 1.08
CA PHE A 302 11.99 1.94 -0.34
C PHE A 302 10.74 2.33 -1.13
N LEU A 303 9.63 1.61 -0.97
CA LEU A 303 8.40 1.83 -1.74
C LEU A 303 7.72 3.17 -1.41
N THR A 304 7.56 3.50 -0.12
CA THR A 304 6.73 4.66 0.32
C THR A 304 7.45 5.68 1.18
N GLY A 305 8.72 5.47 1.51
CA GLY A 305 9.48 6.35 2.39
C GLY A 305 9.84 7.69 1.75
N HIS A 306 10.10 8.67 2.61
CA HIS A 306 10.51 10.00 2.21
C HIS A 306 11.71 10.49 3.02
N ILE A 307 12.57 11.26 2.36
CA ILE A 307 13.68 11.95 2.96
C ILE A 307 13.18 13.28 3.52
N HIS A 308 13.27 13.39 4.85
CA HIS A 308 12.82 14.56 5.60
C HIS A 308 13.87 15.67 5.71
N VAL A 309 15.12 15.46 5.28
CA VAL A 309 16.13 16.54 5.29
C VAL A 309 16.06 17.31 3.97
N PRO A 310 16.36 18.62 3.95
CA PRO A 310 16.40 19.35 2.69
C PRO A 310 17.55 18.83 1.84
N VAL A 311 17.24 18.56 0.58
CA VAL A 311 18.20 18.09 -0.41
C VAL A 311 18.05 18.97 -1.65
N THR A 312 19.15 19.26 -2.34
CA THR A 312 19.22 19.91 -3.65
C THR A 312 19.94 19.01 -4.65
N GLY A 313 19.59 19.11 -5.93
CA GLY A 313 20.07 18.25 -7.01
C GLY A 313 19.25 18.43 -8.27
N ARG A 314 19.63 17.76 -9.38
CA ARG A 314 18.85 17.73 -10.62
C ARG A 314 18.52 16.27 -10.97
N PRO A 315 17.24 15.91 -11.20
CA PRO A 315 16.04 16.77 -11.15
C PRO A 315 15.73 17.27 -9.72
N ALA A 316 15.10 18.44 -9.60
CA ALA A 316 14.94 19.17 -8.34
C ALA A 316 14.31 18.30 -7.23
N PRO A 317 15.08 17.87 -6.21
CA PRO A 317 14.52 17.07 -5.13
C PRO A 317 13.68 17.99 -4.26
N GLY A 318 12.37 17.92 -4.46
CA GLY A 318 11.42 18.64 -3.64
C GLY A 318 11.47 18.31 -2.15
N ARG A 319 10.62 18.97 -1.35
CA ARG A 319 10.42 18.81 0.13
C ARG A 319 10.18 17.37 0.61
N ARG A 320 10.02 16.41 -0.32
CA ARG A 320 9.64 15.03 -0.08
C ARG A 320 10.26 14.09 -1.12
N MET A 321 11.53 14.28 -1.47
CA MET A 321 12.27 13.27 -2.23
C MET A 321 12.01 11.89 -1.60
N THR A 322 11.52 10.96 -2.40
CA THR A 322 11.24 9.60 -1.92
C THR A 322 12.56 8.89 -1.61
N THR A 323 12.53 7.93 -0.68
CA THR A 323 13.70 7.08 -0.40
C THR A 323 14.17 6.40 -1.70
N LYS A 324 13.24 5.85 -2.49
CA LYS A 324 13.55 5.27 -3.81
C LYS A 324 14.29 6.24 -4.73
N GLN A 325 13.82 7.49 -4.85
CA GLN A 325 14.50 8.52 -5.65
C GLN A 325 15.93 8.75 -5.17
N LEU A 326 16.15 8.90 -3.86
CA LEU A 326 17.50 9.07 -3.30
C LEU A 326 18.40 7.87 -3.65
N LEU A 327 17.93 6.65 -3.41
CA LEU A 327 18.72 5.44 -3.61
C LEU A 327 19.07 5.23 -5.10
N LEU A 328 18.09 5.39 -6.00
CA LEU A 328 18.34 5.35 -7.44
C LEU A 328 19.27 6.48 -7.87
N HIS A 329 19.14 7.69 -7.30
CA HIS A 329 20.00 8.82 -7.66
C HIS A 329 21.44 8.61 -7.21
N ARG A 330 21.68 8.06 -6.02
CA ARG A 330 23.01 7.94 -5.42
C ARG A 330 23.78 6.71 -5.88
N SER A 331 23.11 5.60 -6.16
CA SER A 331 23.77 4.31 -6.35
C SER A 331 24.09 4.00 -7.81
N HIS A 332 25.22 3.32 -8.01
CA HIS A 332 25.58 2.67 -9.29
C HIS A 332 24.87 1.32 -9.43
N LEU A 333 24.65 0.64 -8.30
CA LEU A 333 24.01 -0.66 -8.20
C LEU A 333 22.98 -0.66 -7.07
N VAL A 334 21.81 -1.23 -7.31
CA VAL A 334 20.78 -1.47 -6.29
C VAL A 334 20.52 -2.97 -6.21
N ILE A 335 20.63 -3.56 -5.02
CA ILE A 335 20.27 -4.95 -4.78
C ILE A 335 19.03 -4.99 -3.90
N ILE A 336 18.01 -5.71 -4.34
CA ILE A 336 16.76 -5.94 -3.63
C ILE A 336 16.74 -7.41 -3.20
N ASP A 337 16.84 -7.62 -1.90
CA ASP A 337 16.67 -8.95 -1.30
C ASP A 337 15.18 -9.28 -1.14
N GLU A 338 14.84 -10.56 -1.31
CA GLU A 338 13.49 -11.11 -1.47
C GLU A 338 12.55 -10.21 -2.31
N ALA A 339 12.93 -9.96 -3.56
CA ALA A 339 12.22 -9.06 -4.47
C ALA A 339 10.75 -9.45 -4.72
N ASP A 340 10.40 -10.73 -4.61
CA ASP A 340 9.02 -11.21 -4.66
C ASP A 340 8.18 -10.76 -3.44
N VAL A 341 8.79 -10.69 -2.25
CA VAL A 341 8.15 -10.14 -1.06
C VAL A 341 7.93 -8.63 -1.24
N MET A 342 8.88 -7.91 -1.85
CA MET A 342 8.68 -6.51 -2.20
C MET A 342 7.49 -6.35 -3.16
N GLN A 343 7.33 -7.24 -4.15
CA GLN A 343 6.17 -7.22 -5.04
C GLN A 343 4.86 -7.48 -4.31
N ALA A 344 4.83 -8.46 -3.41
CA ALA A 344 3.66 -8.73 -2.59
C ALA A 344 3.28 -7.52 -1.72
N GLN A 345 4.25 -6.84 -1.11
CA GLN A 345 4.04 -5.61 -0.36
C GLN A 345 3.55 -4.47 -1.28
N ALA A 346 4.14 -4.34 -2.46
CA ALA A 346 3.73 -3.38 -3.47
C ALA A 346 2.26 -3.59 -3.88
N PHE A 347 1.81 -4.84 -4.00
CA PHE A 347 0.41 -5.18 -4.23
C PHE A 347 -0.53 -4.70 -3.13
N GLU A 348 -0.17 -4.93 -1.87
CA GLU A 348 -0.98 -4.50 -0.72
C GLU A 348 -1.10 -2.97 -0.65
N GLN A 349 -0.03 -2.26 -1.02
CA GLN A 349 0.00 -0.81 -1.08
C GLN A 349 -0.74 -0.25 -2.31
N ALA A 350 -0.62 -0.91 -3.46
CA ALA A 350 -1.27 -0.51 -4.71
C ALA A 350 -2.77 -0.77 -4.72
N ALA A 351 -3.27 -1.69 -3.86
CA ALA A 351 -4.68 -2.06 -3.77
C ALA A 351 -5.41 -1.48 -2.54
N ARG A 352 -5.00 -0.28 -2.08
CA ARG A 352 -5.70 0.39 -0.96
C ARG A 352 -7.16 0.66 -1.32
N GLN A 353 -8.03 0.32 -0.39
CA GLN A 353 -9.47 0.54 -0.49
C GLN A 353 -9.98 1.41 0.64
N VAL A 354 -10.95 2.27 0.33
CA VAL A 354 -11.65 3.09 1.33
C VAL A 354 -13.14 2.82 1.24
N LEU A 355 -13.74 2.57 2.40
CA LEU A 355 -15.18 2.49 2.53
C LEU A 355 -15.77 3.89 2.35
N LEU A 356 -16.61 4.08 1.34
CA LEU A 356 -17.32 5.34 1.14
C LEU A 356 -18.62 5.34 1.93
N ALA A 357 -19.41 4.28 1.76
CA ALA A 357 -20.68 4.08 2.45
C ALA A 357 -20.96 2.57 2.65
N GLN A 358 -21.73 2.26 3.69
CA GLN A 358 -22.24 0.93 3.99
C GLN A 358 -23.62 1.08 4.63
N ASP A 359 -24.54 0.17 4.31
CA ASP A 359 -25.91 0.21 4.84
C ASP A 359 -25.93 0.12 6.38
N GLY A 360 -26.55 1.11 7.02
CA GLY A 360 -26.63 1.20 8.48
C GLY A 360 -25.33 1.54 9.21
N ALA A 361 -24.22 1.82 8.51
CA ALA A 361 -22.96 2.17 9.17
C ALA A 361 -22.96 3.62 9.69
N GLU A 362 -22.76 3.80 10.99
CA GLU A 362 -22.67 5.14 11.61
C GLU A 362 -21.33 5.83 11.32
N HIS A 363 -20.25 5.06 11.22
CA HIS A 363 -18.89 5.56 11.02
C HIS A 363 -18.29 5.09 9.69
N THR A 364 -18.06 6.02 8.77
CA THR A 364 -17.27 5.80 7.55
C THR A 364 -16.25 6.93 7.39
N PRO A 365 -15.12 6.72 6.70
CA PRO A 365 -14.13 7.77 6.44
C PRO A 365 -14.71 9.05 5.81
N VAL A 366 -15.76 8.93 5.00
CA VAL A 366 -16.44 10.08 4.39
C VAL A 366 -17.32 10.83 5.41
N ARG A 367 -18.05 10.11 6.28
CA ARG A 367 -18.79 10.72 7.40
C ARG A 367 -17.88 11.35 8.44
N ASP A 368 -16.77 10.70 8.76
CA ASP A 368 -15.78 11.23 9.68
C ASP A 368 -15.14 12.51 9.11
N LEU A 369 -14.93 12.58 7.79
CA LEU A 369 -14.48 13.79 7.11
C LEU A 369 -15.50 14.93 7.27
N ASP A 370 -16.79 14.70 7.02
CA ASP A 370 -17.84 15.72 7.23
C ASP A 370 -17.91 16.16 8.70
N SER A 371 -17.92 15.21 9.64
CA SER A 371 -17.97 15.48 11.08
C SER A 371 -16.77 16.34 11.55
N GLN A 372 -15.55 15.98 11.15
CA GLN A 372 -14.36 16.78 11.47
C GLN A 372 -14.36 18.12 10.75
N PHE A 373 -14.79 18.17 9.48
CA PHE A 373 -14.89 19.44 8.74
C PHE A 373 -15.84 20.40 9.45
N ARG A 374 -17.01 19.96 9.90
CA ARG A 374 -17.95 20.81 10.66
C ARG A 374 -17.37 21.33 11.98
N ARG A 375 -16.54 20.54 12.66
CA ARG A 375 -15.88 20.95 13.92
C ARG A 375 -14.75 21.95 13.70
N HIS A 376 -13.96 21.78 12.63
CA HIS A 376 -12.70 22.49 12.43
C HIS A 376 -12.71 23.49 11.26
N CYS A 377 -13.80 23.63 10.51
CA CYS A 377 -13.86 24.50 9.32
C CYS A 377 -13.53 25.97 9.61
N HIS A 378 -13.81 26.45 10.83
CA HIS A 378 -13.48 27.81 11.27
C HIS A 378 -11.97 28.12 11.27
N ARG A 379 -11.12 27.10 11.15
CA ARG A 379 -9.66 27.21 11.02
C ARG A 379 -9.19 27.32 9.56
N LEU A 380 -10.11 27.28 8.58
CA LEU A 380 -9.83 27.42 7.16
C LEU A 380 -10.19 28.84 6.68
N PRO A 381 -9.55 29.34 5.60
CA PRO A 381 -10.02 30.54 4.92
C PRO A 381 -11.47 30.38 4.45
N MET A 382 -12.29 31.41 4.61
CA MET A 382 -13.72 31.39 4.29
C MET A 382 -14.01 30.97 2.84
N SER A 383 -13.18 31.40 1.88
CA SER A 383 -13.31 30.99 0.47
C SER A 383 -13.13 29.49 0.26
N LEU A 384 -12.18 28.88 1.00
CA LEU A 384 -11.93 27.44 0.94
C LEU A 384 -13.04 26.66 1.65
N GLU A 385 -13.56 27.18 2.76
CA GLU A 385 -14.72 26.62 3.43
C GLU A 385 -15.95 26.59 2.52
N GLN A 386 -16.29 27.72 1.89
CA GLN A 386 -17.41 27.85 0.95
C GLN A 386 -17.27 26.91 -0.25
N TYR A 387 -16.03 26.68 -0.71
CA TYR A 387 -15.73 25.73 -1.77
C TYR A 387 -15.90 24.27 -1.31
N LEU A 388 -15.42 23.92 -0.12
CA LEU A 388 -15.35 22.53 0.34
C LEU A 388 -16.65 21.99 0.93
N ARG A 389 -17.39 22.83 1.67
CA ARG A 389 -18.64 22.44 2.33
C ARG A 389 -19.64 21.77 1.37
N PRO A 390 -19.98 22.34 0.21
CA PRO A 390 -20.91 21.69 -0.72
C PRO A 390 -20.33 20.38 -1.29
N LEU A 391 -19.03 20.33 -1.56
CA LEU A 391 -18.37 19.13 -2.10
C LEU A 391 -18.42 17.95 -1.12
N ILE A 392 -18.09 18.18 0.16
CA ILE A 392 -18.10 17.13 1.19
C ILE A 392 -19.53 16.63 1.41
N ASN A 393 -20.50 17.54 1.54
CA ASN A 393 -21.92 17.17 1.69
C ASN A 393 -22.42 16.35 0.50
N HIS A 394 -22.05 16.76 -0.72
CA HIS A 394 -22.46 16.07 -1.93
C HIS A 394 -21.83 14.69 -2.06
N LEU A 395 -20.57 14.52 -1.65
CA LEU A 395 -19.91 13.22 -1.60
C LEU A 395 -20.58 12.25 -0.62
N VAL A 396 -20.92 12.71 0.59
CA VAL A 396 -21.66 11.92 1.59
C VAL A 396 -22.99 11.45 0.98
N TRP A 397 -23.74 12.39 0.41
CA TRP A 397 -25.04 12.10 -0.22
C TRP A 397 -24.91 11.12 -1.38
N LEU A 398 -23.97 11.31 -2.31
CA LEU A 398 -23.78 10.40 -3.45
C LEU A 398 -23.44 8.98 -2.98
N ALA A 399 -22.53 8.84 -2.02
CA ALA A 399 -22.09 7.54 -1.54
C ALA A 399 -23.21 6.79 -0.82
N GLU A 400 -23.97 7.47 0.04
CA GLU A 400 -25.08 6.87 0.79
C GLU A 400 -26.25 6.50 -0.11
N ASN A 401 -26.69 7.41 -0.98
CA ASN A 401 -27.79 7.11 -1.91
C ASN A 401 -27.42 5.99 -2.88
N TYR A 402 -26.17 5.91 -3.34
CA TYR A 402 -25.74 4.79 -4.18
C TYR A 402 -25.91 3.45 -3.48
N VAL A 403 -25.51 3.36 -2.20
CA VAL A 403 -25.71 2.14 -1.39
C VAL A 403 -27.21 1.89 -1.14
N SER A 404 -28.00 2.93 -0.87
CA SER A 404 -29.45 2.80 -0.75
C SER A 404 -30.10 2.28 -2.03
N HIS A 405 -29.63 2.68 -3.21
CA HIS A 405 -30.11 2.18 -4.50
C HIS A 405 -29.73 0.72 -4.76
N LEU A 406 -28.55 0.30 -4.28
CA LEU A 406 -28.15 -1.11 -4.30
C LEU A 406 -29.05 -1.96 -3.39
N VAL A 407 -29.32 -1.49 -2.16
CA VAL A 407 -30.21 -2.17 -1.22
C VAL A 407 -31.66 -2.19 -1.71
N GLY A 408 -32.13 -1.07 -2.26
CA GLY A 408 -33.49 -0.90 -2.77
C GLY A 408 -33.74 -1.56 -4.13
N GLY A 409 -32.70 -2.07 -4.79
CA GLY A 409 -32.81 -2.77 -6.08
C GLY A 409 -33.06 -1.87 -7.28
N VAL A 410 -32.91 -0.54 -7.13
CA VAL A 410 -32.94 0.41 -8.27
C VAL A 410 -31.66 0.25 -9.10
N ILE A 411 -30.52 0.07 -8.42
CA ILE A 411 -29.27 -0.36 -9.04
C ILE A 411 -29.04 -1.82 -8.67
N HIS A 412 -28.82 -2.68 -9.66
CA HIS A 412 -28.43 -4.07 -9.40
C HIS A 412 -26.90 -4.17 -9.31
N PRO A 413 -26.35 -5.01 -8.42
CA PRO A 413 -24.91 -5.26 -8.39
C PRO A 413 -24.45 -5.79 -9.76
N ASP A 414 -23.27 -5.37 -10.20
CA ASP A 414 -22.69 -5.92 -11.43
C ASP A 414 -22.58 -7.46 -11.32
N ARG A 415 -23.09 -8.18 -12.33
CA ARG A 415 -23.27 -9.64 -12.27
C ARG A 415 -21.93 -10.40 -12.26
N GLU A 416 -20.86 -9.72 -12.67
CA GLU A 416 -19.49 -10.17 -12.47
C GLU A 416 -19.15 -10.04 -10.98
N ARG A 417 -19.36 -11.13 -10.22
CA ARG A 417 -19.03 -11.21 -8.78
C ARG A 417 -17.56 -10.78 -8.59
N ARG A 418 -17.36 -9.54 -8.11
CA ARG A 418 -16.07 -8.85 -7.88
C ARG A 418 -15.46 -8.08 -9.07
N SER A 419 -16.26 -7.55 -9.99
CA SER A 419 -15.72 -6.58 -10.96
C SER A 419 -15.39 -5.25 -10.28
N MET A 420 -14.18 -4.77 -10.53
CA MET A 420 -13.85 -3.37 -10.29
C MET A 420 -14.58 -2.53 -11.33
N VAL A 421 -15.47 -1.65 -10.89
CA VAL A 421 -16.20 -0.75 -11.77
C VAL A 421 -15.39 0.52 -11.98
N VAL A 422 -14.78 0.65 -13.16
CA VAL A 422 -14.18 1.91 -13.59
C VAL A 422 -15.31 2.82 -14.12
N PRO A 423 -15.48 4.06 -13.63
CA PRO A 423 -16.64 4.89 -13.99
C PRO A 423 -16.84 5.02 -15.50
N ARG A 424 -15.75 5.27 -16.24
CA ARG A 424 -15.77 5.48 -17.69
C ARG A 424 -15.60 4.20 -18.52
N ARG A 425 -15.83 3.01 -17.94
CA ARG A 425 -15.68 1.70 -18.63
C ARG A 425 -16.54 1.61 -19.89
N TRP A 426 -17.69 2.28 -19.89
CA TRP A 426 -18.71 2.16 -20.95
C TRP A 426 -18.77 3.37 -21.91
N ASP A 427 -17.98 4.42 -21.69
CA ASP A 427 -18.07 5.66 -22.49
C ASP A 427 -17.92 5.39 -24.01
N GLY A 428 -17.00 4.50 -24.39
CA GLY A 428 -16.81 4.12 -25.81
C GLY A 428 -18.01 3.37 -26.39
N MET A 429 -18.69 2.55 -25.58
CA MET A 429 -19.92 1.86 -25.99
C MET A 429 -21.07 2.87 -26.13
N PHE A 430 -21.22 3.81 -25.19
CA PHE A 430 -22.23 4.86 -25.28
C PHE A 430 -22.02 5.73 -26.52
N ALA A 431 -20.77 6.16 -26.77
CA ALA A 431 -20.42 6.92 -27.96
C ALA A 431 -20.74 6.14 -29.25
N SER A 432 -20.33 4.87 -29.34
CA SER A 432 -20.63 4.02 -30.51
C SER A 432 -22.15 3.92 -30.77
N ARG A 433 -22.98 3.81 -29.73
CA ARG A 433 -24.43 3.72 -29.90
C ARG A 433 -25.09 5.06 -30.24
N ILE A 434 -24.70 6.13 -29.53
CA ILE A 434 -25.25 7.48 -29.75
C ILE A 434 -24.94 7.97 -31.17
N PHE A 435 -23.70 7.76 -31.62
CA PHE A 435 -23.23 8.22 -32.94
C PHE A 435 -23.33 7.16 -34.03
N LYS A 436 -23.90 5.99 -33.74
CA LYS A 436 -24.14 4.88 -34.70
C LYS A 436 -22.87 4.49 -35.48
N LEU A 437 -21.76 4.34 -34.75
CA LEU A 437 -20.47 3.95 -35.32
C LEU A 437 -20.49 2.49 -35.76
N GLU A 438 -19.76 2.17 -36.82
CA GLU A 438 -19.63 0.82 -37.33
C GLU A 438 -18.80 -0.08 -36.38
N ALA A 439 -18.95 -1.40 -36.52
CA ALA A 439 -18.25 -2.35 -35.66
C ALA A 439 -16.71 -2.22 -35.80
N GLY A 440 -16.02 -1.94 -34.69
CA GLY A 440 -14.57 -1.76 -34.65
C GLY A 440 -14.09 -0.32 -34.91
N GLU A 441 -14.99 0.58 -35.30
CA GLU A 441 -14.70 2.01 -35.41
C GLU A 441 -14.50 2.63 -34.02
N ARG A 442 -13.48 3.48 -33.88
CA ARG A 442 -13.18 4.17 -32.62
C ARG A 442 -13.87 5.53 -32.60
N PRO A 443 -14.57 5.92 -31.51
CA PRO A 443 -15.15 7.24 -31.38
C PRO A 443 -14.11 8.35 -31.51
N ALA A 444 -14.46 9.41 -32.23
CA ALA A 444 -13.63 10.61 -32.33
C ALA A 444 -13.56 11.35 -30.98
N GLU A 445 -12.52 12.18 -30.79
CA GLU A 445 -12.35 12.93 -29.54
C GLU A 445 -13.54 13.86 -29.24
N GLN A 446 -14.11 14.50 -30.26
CA GLN A 446 -15.30 15.35 -30.13
C GLN A 446 -16.53 14.56 -29.68
N GLN A 447 -16.74 13.35 -30.21
CA GLN A 447 -17.81 12.45 -29.80
C GLN A 447 -17.64 12.03 -28.32
N MET A 448 -16.41 11.71 -27.91
CA MET A 448 -16.10 11.39 -26.51
C MET A 448 -16.32 12.60 -25.60
N ARG A 449 -16.04 13.83 -26.05
CA ARG A 449 -16.33 15.06 -25.30
C ARG A 449 -17.83 15.26 -25.11
N ALA A 450 -18.64 15.07 -26.16
CA ALA A 450 -20.10 15.14 -26.08
C ALA A 450 -20.67 14.14 -25.07
N VAL A 451 -20.25 12.87 -25.09
CA VAL A 451 -20.65 11.88 -24.06
C VAL A 451 -20.27 12.33 -22.66
N ASN A 452 -19.06 12.85 -22.46
CA ASN A 452 -18.64 13.36 -21.16
C ASN A 452 -19.46 14.57 -20.66
N GLN A 453 -20.02 15.37 -21.57
CA GLN A 453 -20.84 16.55 -21.26
C GLN A 453 -22.28 16.19 -20.87
N LEU A 454 -22.80 15.01 -21.25
CA LEU A 454 -24.16 14.55 -20.89
C LEU A 454 -24.43 14.51 -19.39
N TYR A 455 -23.38 14.35 -18.57
CA TYR A 455 -23.51 14.25 -17.12
C TYR A 455 -23.28 15.56 -16.40
N LYS A 456 -22.95 16.63 -17.12
CA LYS A 456 -22.70 17.97 -16.54
C LYS A 456 -23.93 18.82 -16.73
N ARG A 457 -24.48 19.40 -15.66
CA ARG A 457 -25.64 20.30 -15.75
C ARG A 457 -25.33 21.58 -16.55
N GLU A 458 -24.12 22.12 -16.39
CA GLU A 458 -23.70 23.40 -16.98
C GLU A 458 -22.62 23.24 -18.05
N GLY A 459 -22.52 24.25 -18.94
CA GLY A 459 -21.53 24.31 -20.03
C GLY A 459 -22.08 23.87 -21.39
N PRO A 460 -21.32 24.11 -22.48
CA PRO A 460 -21.74 23.73 -23.83
C PRO A 460 -21.86 22.21 -23.97
N LEU A 461 -22.87 21.76 -24.70
CA LEU A 461 -23.00 20.38 -25.15
C LEU A 461 -22.67 20.35 -26.65
N GLU A 462 -21.59 19.68 -27.01
CA GLU A 462 -21.18 19.49 -28.39
C GLU A 462 -22.16 18.55 -29.10
N LEU A 463 -22.32 18.72 -30.42
CA LEU A 463 -23.09 17.83 -31.31
C LEU A 463 -24.61 17.79 -31.06
N THR A 464 -25.18 18.77 -30.35
CA THR A 464 -26.65 18.87 -30.14
C THR A 464 -27.44 19.05 -31.42
N ASP A 465 -26.87 19.74 -32.39
CA ASP A 465 -27.53 20.01 -33.68
C ASP A 465 -27.50 18.77 -34.59
N GLU A 466 -26.52 17.89 -34.39
CA GLU A 466 -26.32 16.67 -35.16
C GLU A 466 -27.15 15.51 -34.61
N VAL A 467 -27.29 15.42 -33.28
CA VAL A 467 -28.02 14.33 -32.61
C VAL A 467 -29.19 14.89 -31.80
N LYS A 468 -30.39 14.77 -32.37
CA LYS A 468 -31.65 15.16 -31.70
C LYS A 468 -31.86 14.33 -30.43
N GLY A 469 -32.26 14.98 -29.34
CA GLY A 469 -32.55 14.33 -28.05
C GLY A 469 -31.40 14.32 -27.05
N LEU A 470 -30.17 14.72 -27.44
CA LEU A 470 -29.03 14.77 -26.49
C LEU A 470 -29.26 15.73 -25.31
N ALA A 471 -29.96 16.84 -25.53
CA ALA A 471 -30.27 17.81 -24.48
C ALA A 471 -31.21 17.22 -23.40
N GLU A 472 -32.23 16.47 -23.83
CA GLU A 472 -33.16 15.78 -22.92
C GLU A 472 -32.43 14.68 -22.13
N LEU A 473 -31.59 13.89 -22.81
CA LEU A 473 -30.77 12.87 -22.15
C LEU A 473 -29.82 13.51 -21.12
N ARG A 474 -29.19 14.64 -21.45
CA ARG A 474 -28.35 15.40 -20.52
C ARG A 474 -29.11 15.87 -19.30
N GLU A 475 -30.31 16.42 -19.49
CA GLU A 475 -31.15 16.89 -18.38
C GLU A 475 -31.46 15.73 -17.42
N LEU A 476 -31.89 14.58 -17.94
CA LEU A 476 -32.16 13.39 -17.15
C LEU A 476 -30.91 12.90 -16.40
N LEU A 477 -29.80 12.70 -17.10
CA LEU A 477 -28.56 12.14 -16.52
C LEU A 477 -27.92 13.07 -15.49
N SER A 478 -27.84 14.37 -15.77
CA SER A 478 -27.29 15.33 -14.82
C SER A 478 -28.17 15.51 -13.58
N SER A 479 -29.50 15.32 -13.71
CA SER A 479 -30.43 15.44 -12.58
C SER A 479 -30.32 14.31 -11.55
N VAL A 480 -29.86 13.13 -11.98
CA VAL A 480 -29.72 11.94 -11.12
C VAL A 480 -28.70 12.15 -10.00
N THR A 481 -27.65 12.93 -10.27
CA THR A 481 -26.59 13.24 -9.30
C THR A 481 -26.71 14.63 -8.69
N ASP A 482 -27.77 15.38 -9.02
CA ASP A 482 -27.92 16.76 -8.57
C ASP A 482 -28.54 16.81 -7.17
N LEU A 483 -27.84 17.47 -6.23
CA LEU A 483 -28.34 17.71 -4.87
C LEU A 483 -29.41 18.84 -4.85
N ALA A 484 -29.62 19.55 -5.96
CA ALA A 484 -30.59 20.64 -6.05
C ALA A 484 -32.03 20.16 -5.80
N GLY A 485 -32.52 20.45 -4.59
CA GLY A 485 -33.88 20.17 -4.13
C GLY A 485 -33.99 19.08 -3.07
N GLY A 486 -32.88 18.45 -2.64
CA GLY A 486 -32.87 17.49 -1.52
C GLY A 486 -33.63 16.17 -1.77
N LEU A 487 -34.11 15.94 -2.99
CA LEU A 487 -34.84 14.75 -3.39
C LEU A 487 -33.93 13.86 -4.23
N ASP A 488 -33.85 12.58 -3.87
CA ASP A 488 -33.25 11.56 -4.70
C ASP A 488 -34.10 11.32 -5.95
N ARG A 489 -33.54 11.63 -7.12
CA ARG A 489 -34.26 11.56 -8.40
C ARG A 489 -34.07 10.23 -9.10
N LEU A 490 -33.17 9.37 -8.63
CA LEU A 490 -33.00 8.05 -9.23
C LEU A 490 -34.12 7.12 -8.73
N THR A 491 -35.02 6.78 -9.64
CA THR A 491 -36.12 5.83 -9.39
C THR A 491 -36.28 4.92 -10.60
N HIS A 492 -37.06 3.84 -10.48
CA HIS A 492 -37.41 3.01 -11.63
C HIS A 492 -38.10 3.83 -12.75
N VAL A 493 -38.85 4.88 -12.40
CA VAL A 493 -39.49 5.78 -13.37
C VAL A 493 -38.45 6.61 -14.12
N THR A 494 -37.47 7.19 -13.40
CA THR A 494 -36.39 7.97 -14.02
C THR A 494 -35.50 7.08 -14.90
N LEU A 495 -35.18 5.86 -14.46
CA LEU A 495 -34.45 4.88 -15.28
C LEU A 495 -35.21 4.54 -16.57
N LYS A 496 -36.53 4.36 -16.49
CA LYS A 496 -37.37 4.14 -17.68
C LYS A 496 -37.30 5.32 -18.64
N ARG A 497 -37.41 6.56 -18.13
CA ARG A 497 -37.29 7.78 -18.94
C ARG A 497 -35.90 7.93 -19.59
N ILE A 498 -34.82 7.57 -18.89
CA ILE A 498 -33.47 7.52 -19.49
C ILE A 498 -33.43 6.50 -20.63
N GLY A 499 -34.02 5.32 -20.45
CA GLY A 499 -34.14 4.30 -21.50
C GLY A 499 -34.95 4.79 -22.71
N GLU A 500 -36.06 5.49 -22.50
CA GLU A 500 -36.88 6.11 -23.55
C GLU A 500 -36.10 7.18 -24.33
N ALA A 501 -35.38 8.06 -23.63
CA ALA A 501 -34.51 9.06 -24.28
C ALA A 501 -33.39 8.40 -25.11
N PHE A 502 -32.77 7.33 -24.59
CA PHE A 502 -31.76 6.57 -25.31
C PHE A 502 -32.34 5.84 -26.54
N SER A 503 -33.58 5.33 -26.44
CA SER A 503 -34.31 4.73 -27.56
C SER A 503 -34.59 5.76 -28.66
N ALA A 504 -34.98 6.98 -28.30
CA ALA A 504 -35.23 8.06 -29.25
C ALA A 504 -33.97 8.45 -30.05
N ILE A 505 -32.80 8.42 -29.42
CA ILE A 505 -31.50 8.73 -30.06
C ILE A 505 -31.01 7.57 -30.94
N THR A 506 -30.99 6.36 -30.38
CA THR A 506 -30.29 5.21 -30.98
C THR A 506 -31.18 4.35 -31.87
N GLY A 507 -32.50 4.42 -31.69
CA GLY A 507 -33.48 3.55 -32.35
C GLY A 507 -33.57 2.15 -31.74
N GLU A 508 -32.86 1.86 -30.64
CA GLU A 508 -32.97 0.59 -29.90
C GLU A 508 -34.38 0.43 -29.32
N LYS A 509 -34.98 -0.75 -29.48
CA LYS A 509 -36.37 -1.05 -29.07
C LYS A 509 -36.46 -2.18 -28.04
N ASP A 510 -35.38 -2.92 -27.83
CA ASP A 510 -35.35 -3.99 -26.82
C ASP A 510 -35.36 -3.38 -25.41
N GLU A 511 -36.50 -3.49 -24.72
CA GLU A 511 -36.69 -2.95 -23.37
C GLU A 511 -35.64 -3.46 -22.37
N LYS A 512 -35.19 -4.72 -22.48
CA LYS A 512 -34.18 -5.27 -21.56
C LYS A 512 -32.83 -4.62 -21.78
N ARG A 513 -32.48 -4.35 -23.04
CA ARG A 513 -31.24 -3.65 -23.39
C ARG A 513 -31.29 -2.19 -22.97
N LEU A 514 -32.40 -1.50 -23.23
CA LEU A 514 -32.60 -0.10 -22.82
C LEU A 514 -32.54 0.06 -21.30
N HIS A 515 -33.18 -0.84 -20.55
CA HIS A 515 -33.09 -0.83 -19.09
C HIS A 515 -31.64 -1.05 -18.61
N SER A 516 -30.94 -2.02 -19.21
CA SER A 516 -29.53 -2.29 -18.88
C SER A 516 -28.64 -1.08 -19.19
N LEU A 517 -28.88 -0.40 -20.31
CA LEU A 517 -28.17 0.83 -20.67
C LEU A 517 -28.44 1.97 -19.69
N ALA A 518 -29.70 2.24 -19.38
CA ALA A 518 -30.09 3.27 -18.42
C ALA A 518 -29.45 3.03 -17.04
N LEU A 519 -29.35 1.77 -16.62
CA LEU A 519 -28.65 1.39 -15.38
C LEU A 519 -27.15 1.70 -15.46
N LEU A 520 -26.47 1.36 -16.56
CA LEU A 520 -25.05 1.65 -16.75
C LEU A 520 -24.77 3.16 -16.81
N GLU A 521 -25.65 3.92 -17.46
CA GLU A 521 -25.60 5.38 -17.56
C GLU A 521 -25.77 6.03 -16.18
N ALA A 522 -26.78 5.63 -15.40
CA ALA A 522 -26.99 6.11 -14.03
C ALA A 522 -25.81 5.75 -13.13
N ARG A 523 -25.29 4.51 -13.22
CA ARG A 523 -24.09 4.08 -12.49
C ARG A 523 -22.89 4.95 -12.83
N ARG A 524 -22.63 5.16 -14.12
CA ARG A 524 -21.56 6.05 -14.60
C ARG A 524 -21.71 7.44 -13.98
N ALA A 525 -22.91 8.03 -14.01
CA ALA A 525 -23.20 9.36 -13.48
C ALA A 525 -22.76 9.48 -12.01
N TYR A 526 -23.23 8.58 -11.13
CA TYR A 526 -22.87 8.58 -9.70
C TYR A 526 -21.35 8.40 -9.48
N LEU A 527 -20.77 7.36 -10.08
CA LEU A 527 -19.38 6.99 -9.80
C LEU A 527 -18.38 8.02 -10.32
N GLU A 528 -18.65 8.64 -11.49
CA GLU A 528 -17.78 9.67 -12.05
C GLU A 528 -17.88 11.00 -11.26
N GLU A 529 -19.08 11.38 -10.81
CA GLU A 529 -19.24 12.59 -9.99
C GLU A 529 -18.55 12.43 -8.63
N MET A 530 -18.72 11.27 -7.97
CA MET A 530 -17.95 10.93 -6.77
C MET A 530 -16.44 11.00 -7.03
N ARG A 531 -15.95 10.42 -8.13
CA ARG A 531 -14.53 10.46 -8.50
C ARG A 531 -14.04 11.90 -8.69
N SER A 532 -14.81 12.76 -9.36
CA SER A 532 -14.52 14.18 -9.57
C SER A 532 -14.39 14.94 -8.26
N ILE A 533 -15.35 14.76 -7.33
CA ILE A 533 -15.34 15.41 -6.01
C ILE A 533 -14.16 14.93 -5.17
N LEU A 534 -13.92 13.61 -5.12
CA LEU A 534 -12.78 13.02 -4.40
C LEU A 534 -11.44 13.59 -4.88
N HIS A 535 -11.26 13.78 -6.18
CA HIS A 535 -10.06 14.43 -6.72
C HIS A 535 -9.90 15.88 -6.27
N ARG A 536 -10.99 16.65 -6.22
CA ARG A 536 -10.96 18.05 -5.73
C ARG A 536 -10.60 18.12 -4.25
N ILE A 537 -11.17 17.24 -3.42
CA ILE A 537 -10.87 17.14 -1.99
C ILE A 537 -9.39 16.80 -1.77
N VAL A 538 -8.82 15.86 -2.53
CA VAL A 538 -7.38 15.52 -2.46
C VAL A 538 -6.49 16.71 -2.82
N GLY A 539 -6.90 17.51 -3.81
CA GLY A 539 -6.17 18.72 -4.21
C GLY A 539 -5.98 19.73 -3.07
N VAL A 540 -6.87 19.72 -2.07
CA VAL A 540 -6.84 20.62 -0.91
C VAL A 540 -6.58 19.90 0.41
N ALA A 541 -6.01 18.70 0.36
CA ALA A 541 -5.69 17.89 1.53
C ALA A 541 -4.73 18.59 2.52
N ALA A 542 -3.72 19.29 2.00
CA ALA A 542 -2.74 19.97 2.86
C ALA A 542 -3.37 21.09 3.72
N PRO A 543 -4.21 22.00 3.17
CA PRO A 543 -5.01 22.91 3.98
C PRO A 543 -5.92 22.23 5.02
N LEU A 544 -6.59 21.14 4.65
CA LEU A 544 -7.46 20.38 5.57
C LEU A 544 -6.67 19.82 6.77
N GLN A 545 -5.51 19.21 6.51
CA GLN A 545 -4.59 18.77 7.56
C GLN A 545 -4.08 19.94 8.41
N GLY A 546 -3.78 21.06 7.77
CA GLY A 546 -3.42 22.31 8.44
C GLY A 546 -4.50 22.83 9.40
N ALA A 547 -5.77 22.56 9.13
CA ALA A 547 -6.89 22.90 10.02
C ALA A 547 -7.17 21.86 11.12
N GLY A 548 -6.47 20.71 11.13
CA GLY A 548 -6.72 19.61 12.07
C GLY A 548 -7.75 18.58 11.59
N ILE A 549 -8.11 18.60 10.30
CA ILE A 549 -9.06 17.65 9.70
C ILE A 549 -8.26 16.47 9.11
N PHE A 550 -8.19 15.36 9.86
CA PHE A 550 -7.38 14.18 9.54
C PHE A 550 -8.20 12.97 9.09
N ALA A 551 -9.53 12.94 9.25
CA ALA A 551 -10.37 11.86 8.73
C ALA A 551 -10.24 11.69 7.22
N GLY A 552 -9.96 12.79 6.52
CA GLY A 552 -9.60 12.79 5.11
C GLY A 552 -8.31 12.03 4.79
N ASN A 553 -7.43 11.73 5.76
CA ASN A 553 -6.17 11.03 5.50
C ASN A 553 -6.40 9.62 4.94
N GLY A 554 -7.43 8.89 5.38
CA GLY A 554 -7.73 7.59 4.77
C GLY A 554 -8.10 7.72 3.29
N LEU A 555 -8.92 8.72 2.95
CA LEU A 555 -9.31 9.04 1.57
C LEU A 555 -8.12 9.52 0.75
N VAL A 556 -7.35 10.46 1.28
CA VAL A 556 -6.13 11.01 0.67
C VAL A 556 -5.11 9.91 0.47
N ASP A 557 -4.91 9.04 1.44
CA ASP A 557 -3.97 7.92 1.36
C ASP A 557 -4.39 6.90 0.30
N ALA A 558 -5.67 6.55 0.22
CA ALA A 558 -6.15 5.65 -0.83
C ALA A 558 -6.05 6.31 -2.21
N LEU A 559 -6.40 7.60 -2.29
CA LEU A 559 -6.29 8.36 -3.53
C LEU A 559 -4.84 8.67 -3.91
N ALA A 560 -3.91 8.76 -2.96
CA ALA A 560 -2.48 9.00 -3.15
C ALA A 560 -1.66 7.70 -3.15
N SER A 561 -2.27 6.55 -2.88
CA SER A 561 -1.61 5.23 -2.90
C SER A 561 -1.00 4.91 -4.27
N HIS A 562 -1.47 5.55 -5.34
CA HIS A 562 -0.91 5.44 -6.67
C HIS A 562 0.39 6.25 -6.88
N VAL A 563 0.66 7.26 -6.03
CA VAL A 563 1.75 8.24 -6.20
C VAL A 563 3.14 7.59 -6.27
N PRO A 564 3.47 6.57 -5.44
CA PRO A 564 4.76 5.88 -5.53
C PRO A 564 5.03 5.20 -6.88
N TRP A 565 3.99 4.86 -7.64
CA TRP A 565 4.07 4.12 -8.90
C TRP A 565 4.10 5.03 -10.14
N ARG A 566 4.01 6.36 -9.97
CA ARG A 566 3.92 7.34 -11.06
C ARG A 566 5.05 7.29 -12.08
N ALA A 567 6.23 6.83 -11.68
CA ALA A 567 7.43 6.78 -12.52
C ALA A 567 7.38 5.69 -13.59
N ALA A 568 6.55 4.67 -13.41
CA ALA A 568 6.11 3.77 -14.48
C ALA A 568 4.63 4.09 -14.73
N PRO A 569 4.32 5.19 -15.41
CA PRO A 569 3.00 5.80 -15.38
C PRO A 569 1.99 4.87 -16.04
N TYR A 570 1.29 4.10 -15.22
CA TYR A 570 -0.07 3.63 -15.44
C TYR A 570 -0.28 2.54 -16.49
N GLY A 571 0.70 1.65 -16.67
CA GLY A 571 0.64 0.65 -17.74
C GLY A 571 0.23 1.32 -19.07
N PRO A 572 -0.61 0.71 -19.90
CA PRO A 572 -1.03 1.30 -21.18
C PRO A 572 -1.92 2.56 -21.06
N LEU A 573 -2.35 3.00 -19.86
CA LEU A 573 -3.42 4.00 -19.71
C LEU A 573 -2.96 5.40 -19.31
N GLY A 574 -1.69 5.61 -18.99
CA GLY A 574 -1.14 6.95 -18.73
C GLY A 574 -1.79 7.78 -17.60
N ARG A 575 -2.71 7.22 -16.79
CA ARG A 575 -3.36 7.90 -15.64
C ARG A 575 -3.75 6.98 -14.48
N ALA A 576 -3.91 7.56 -13.28
CA ALA A 576 -4.32 6.82 -12.09
C ALA A 576 -5.72 6.22 -12.30
N LEU A 577 -5.84 4.90 -12.10
CA LEU A 577 -7.11 4.21 -12.19
C LEU A 577 -7.78 4.18 -10.81
N PHE A 578 -8.93 4.82 -10.74
CA PHE A 578 -9.87 4.67 -9.63
C PHE A 578 -11.01 3.79 -10.11
N ALA A 579 -11.24 2.73 -9.36
CA ALA A 579 -12.37 1.86 -9.55
C ALA A 579 -13.20 1.82 -8.28
N PHE A 580 -14.46 1.44 -8.42
CA PHE A 580 -15.36 1.23 -7.32
C PHE A 580 -15.64 -0.27 -7.19
N SER A 581 -15.79 -0.73 -5.96
CA SER A 581 -16.20 -2.10 -5.66
C SER A 581 -17.56 -2.03 -4.99
N GLU A 582 -18.51 -2.73 -5.60
CA GLU A 582 -19.86 -2.89 -5.09
C GLU A 582 -19.94 -4.23 -4.38
N THR A 583 -20.24 -4.20 -3.08
CA THR A 583 -20.57 -5.41 -2.31
C THR A 583 -22.06 -5.38 -2.07
N PHE A 584 -22.74 -6.48 -2.39
CA PHE A 584 -24.16 -6.68 -2.11
C PHE A 584 -24.36 -8.13 -1.69
N ASP A 585 -24.91 -8.33 -0.49
CA ASP A 585 -25.31 -9.65 0.00
C ASP A 585 -26.84 -9.68 0.13
N PRO A 586 -27.56 -10.48 -0.68
CA PRO A 586 -29.00 -10.59 -0.59
C PRO A 586 -29.50 -11.20 0.74
N ALA A 587 -28.64 -11.93 1.47
CA ALA A 587 -28.98 -12.49 2.77
C ALA A 587 -28.74 -11.52 3.94
N ASP A 588 -27.84 -10.54 3.75
CA ASP A 588 -27.49 -9.56 4.77
C ASP A 588 -27.27 -8.18 4.14
N ARG A 589 -28.35 -7.37 4.13
CA ARG A 589 -28.31 -6.02 3.57
C ARG A 589 -27.25 -5.13 4.22
N HIS A 590 -26.89 -5.37 5.49
CA HIS A 590 -25.90 -4.57 6.22
C HIS A 590 -24.48 -4.76 5.70
N GLN A 591 -24.22 -5.78 4.89
CA GLN A 591 -22.95 -5.96 4.18
C GLN A 591 -22.90 -5.19 2.85
N THR A 592 -24.01 -4.57 2.43
CA THR A 592 -24.04 -3.76 1.21
C THR A 592 -23.18 -2.53 1.38
N ALA A 593 -22.15 -2.39 0.55
CA ALA A 593 -21.14 -1.37 0.71
C ALA A 593 -20.58 -0.90 -0.63
N LEU A 594 -20.22 0.37 -0.67
CA LEU A 594 -19.48 0.99 -1.76
C LEU A 594 -18.06 1.30 -1.29
N ARG A 595 -17.07 0.77 -2.00
CA ARG A 595 -15.65 1.02 -1.73
C ARG A 595 -14.96 1.65 -2.92
N LEU A 596 -14.14 2.66 -2.66
CA LEU A 596 -13.18 3.18 -3.62
C LEU A 596 -11.92 2.33 -3.60
N LYS A 597 -11.41 1.93 -4.76
CA LYS A 597 -10.15 1.23 -4.95
C LYS A 597 -9.25 2.05 -5.87
N SER A 598 -8.04 2.32 -5.42
CA SER A 598 -6.96 2.77 -6.30
C SER A 598 -6.28 1.53 -6.88
N VAL A 599 -5.91 1.57 -8.16
CA VAL A 599 -5.20 0.48 -8.84
C VAL A 599 -3.89 1.01 -9.38
N GLY A 600 -2.79 0.50 -8.84
CA GLY A 600 -1.45 0.63 -9.42
C GLY A 600 -1.04 -0.63 -10.19
N ASP A 601 0.04 -0.53 -10.96
CA ASP A 601 0.69 -1.68 -11.62
C ASP A 601 2.05 -1.96 -10.93
N PRO A 602 2.04 -2.66 -9.78
CA PRO A 602 3.27 -2.98 -9.06
C PRO A 602 4.18 -3.93 -9.86
N HIS A 603 3.63 -4.73 -10.77
CA HIS A 603 4.38 -5.64 -11.63
C HIS A 603 5.28 -4.87 -12.59
N ALA A 604 4.68 -4.00 -13.42
CA ALA A 604 5.44 -3.18 -14.36
C ALA A 604 6.39 -2.23 -13.61
N HIS A 605 5.96 -1.71 -12.46
CA HIS A 605 6.81 -0.85 -11.65
C HIS A 605 8.13 -1.53 -11.24
N LEU A 606 8.06 -2.76 -10.73
CA LEU A 606 9.26 -3.50 -10.31
C LEU A 606 10.06 -3.99 -11.50
N ALA A 607 9.41 -4.50 -12.55
CA ALA A 607 10.07 -4.96 -13.77
C ALA A 607 10.94 -3.86 -14.42
N TYR A 608 10.43 -2.62 -14.44
CA TYR A 608 11.09 -1.47 -15.05
C TYR A 608 11.69 -0.49 -14.02
N LEU A 609 12.03 -0.99 -12.83
CA LEU A 609 12.56 -0.17 -11.74
C LEU A 609 13.89 0.52 -12.09
N GLY A 610 14.82 -0.23 -12.70
CA GLY A 610 16.11 0.30 -13.16
C GLY A 610 16.05 1.01 -14.51
N GLU A 611 14.91 1.00 -15.19
CA GLU A 611 14.72 1.62 -16.50
C GLU A 611 13.81 2.84 -16.39
N VAL A 612 12.50 2.66 -16.63
CA VAL A 612 11.53 3.77 -16.73
C VAL A 612 11.47 4.53 -15.41
N THR A 613 11.46 3.82 -14.28
CA THR A 613 11.41 4.46 -12.96
C THR A 613 12.70 5.23 -12.65
N ALA A 614 13.87 4.66 -12.93
CA ALA A 614 15.15 5.31 -12.72
C ALA A 614 15.34 6.53 -13.63
N LEU A 615 14.97 6.42 -14.91
CA LEU A 615 14.99 7.52 -15.88
C LEU A 615 14.08 8.67 -15.42
N ALA A 616 12.84 8.37 -15.04
CA ALA A 616 11.88 9.37 -14.58
C ALA A 616 12.32 10.07 -13.27
N HIS A 617 13.14 9.42 -12.44
CA HIS A 617 13.61 9.96 -11.17
C HIS A 617 14.97 10.63 -11.22
N THR A 618 15.84 10.21 -12.14
CA THR A 618 17.27 10.57 -12.10
C THR A 618 17.84 10.95 -13.46
N GLY A 619 17.03 10.87 -14.53
CA GLY A 619 17.47 11.08 -15.91
C GLY A 619 18.38 9.97 -16.46
N THR A 620 18.67 8.92 -15.69
CA THR A 620 19.64 7.87 -16.06
C THR A 620 19.14 6.48 -15.64
N ARG A 621 19.49 5.45 -16.42
CA ARG A 621 19.17 4.05 -16.09
C ARG A 621 20.05 3.54 -14.94
N ARG A 622 19.60 2.51 -14.24
CA ARG A 622 20.31 1.89 -13.11
C ARG A 622 20.41 0.38 -13.25
N ALA A 623 21.56 -0.15 -12.83
CA ALA A 623 21.72 -1.57 -12.60
C ALA A 623 20.96 -1.96 -11.32
N VAL A 624 19.97 -2.83 -11.46
CA VAL A 624 19.14 -3.30 -10.34
C VAL A 624 19.07 -4.82 -10.37
N ILE A 625 19.43 -5.46 -9.25
CA ILE A 625 19.32 -6.91 -9.06
C ILE A 625 18.18 -7.19 -8.07
N GLY A 626 17.25 -8.06 -8.45
CA GLY A 626 16.26 -8.65 -7.55
C GLY A 626 16.68 -10.07 -7.19
N MET A 627 17.02 -10.33 -5.93
CA MET A 627 17.33 -11.65 -5.43
C MET A 627 16.10 -12.26 -4.78
N SER A 628 15.80 -13.53 -5.05
CA SER A 628 14.70 -14.24 -4.38
C SER A 628 14.79 -15.75 -4.62
N ALA A 629 14.29 -16.54 -3.67
CA ALA A 629 14.11 -17.98 -3.85
C ALA A 629 12.82 -18.32 -4.60
N THR A 630 11.91 -17.37 -4.77
CA THR A 630 10.53 -17.58 -5.23
C THR A 630 10.09 -16.57 -6.29
N ALA A 631 11.04 -15.81 -6.85
CA ALA A 631 10.80 -14.78 -7.86
C ALA A 631 10.11 -15.28 -9.15
N PHE A 632 10.27 -16.55 -9.52
CA PHE A 632 9.72 -17.09 -10.76
C PHE A 632 8.74 -18.23 -10.51
N MET A 633 7.54 -17.88 -10.06
CA MET A 633 6.43 -18.81 -9.86
C MET A 633 5.23 -18.43 -10.75
N PRO A 634 5.20 -18.84 -12.03
CA PRO A 634 4.05 -18.61 -12.89
C PRO A 634 2.74 -18.98 -12.17
N TYR A 635 1.68 -18.22 -12.39
CA TYR A 635 0.38 -18.35 -11.71
C TYR A 635 0.31 -17.88 -10.25
N ALA A 636 1.40 -17.43 -9.64
CA ALA A 636 1.39 -16.77 -8.32
C ALA A 636 1.49 -15.23 -8.48
N PRO A 637 0.42 -14.50 -8.82
CA PRO A 637 0.50 -13.10 -9.25
C PRO A 637 1.14 -12.15 -8.22
N ARG A 638 1.09 -12.48 -6.92
CA ARG A 638 1.72 -11.66 -5.88
C ARG A 638 3.24 -11.84 -5.82
N HIS A 639 3.75 -13.02 -6.13
CA HIS A 639 5.15 -13.41 -5.92
C HIS A 639 5.93 -13.58 -7.23
N HIS A 640 5.25 -13.80 -8.35
CA HIS A 640 5.86 -13.92 -9.68
C HIS A 640 6.33 -12.55 -10.19
N LEU A 641 7.64 -12.37 -10.27
CA LEU A 641 8.23 -11.23 -10.96
C LEU A 641 8.05 -11.42 -12.47
N LEU A 642 7.64 -10.35 -13.17
CA LEU A 642 7.47 -10.39 -14.63
C LEU A 642 8.77 -10.70 -15.40
N PRO A 643 9.95 -10.15 -15.03
CA PRO A 643 11.19 -10.50 -15.71
C PRO A 643 11.58 -11.95 -15.44
N GLU A 644 11.96 -12.66 -16.49
CA GLU A 644 12.56 -13.99 -16.36
C GLU A 644 13.88 -13.92 -15.57
N PRO A 645 14.24 -14.97 -14.82
CA PRO A 645 15.53 -15.06 -14.15
C PRO A 645 16.69 -14.81 -15.12
N THR A 646 17.43 -13.73 -14.88
CA THR A 646 18.68 -13.47 -15.63
C THR A 646 19.73 -14.50 -15.23
N TRP A 647 19.71 -14.85 -13.95
CA TRP A 647 20.51 -15.92 -13.39
C TRP A 647 19.65 -16.79 -12.50
N TYR A 648 19.94 -18.08 -12.49
CA TYR A 648 19.32 -18.99 -11.56
C TYR A 648 20.32 -20.03 -11.03
N VAL A 649 20.04 -20.55 -9.85
CA VAL A 649 20.69 -21.76 -9.33
C VAL A 649 19.67 -22.90 -9.46
N PRO A 650 20.01 -24.00 -10.17
CA PRO A 650 19.15 -25.16 -10.27
C PRO A 650 18.76 -25.76 -8.91
N ASP A 651 17.53 -26.24 -8.78
CA ASP A 651 16.99 -26.80 -7.52
C ASP A 651 17.60 -28.17 -7.14
N ASP A 652 18.26 -28.85 -8.07
CA ASP A 652 18.91 -30.15 -7.83
C ASP A 652 20.18 -30.05 -6.95
N VAL A 653 20.69 -28.83 -6.74
CA VAL A 653 21.91 -28.56 -5.95
C VAL A 653 21.70 -28.81 -4.45
N ASN A 654 20.52 -28.50 -3.91
CA ASN A 654 20.19 -28.67 -2.48
C ASN A 654 19.07 -29.70 -2.24
N GLY A 655 18.71 -30.48 -3.26
CA GLY A 655 17.57 -31.39 -3.26
C GLY A 655 16.34 -30.74 -3.87
N SER A 656 15.72 -31.43 -4.84
CA SER A 656 14.55 -30.93 -5.56
C SER A 656 13.29 -30.97 -4.70
N LEU A 657 12.59 -29.83 -4.59
CA LEU A 657 11.22 -29.79 -4.08
C LEU A 657 10.26 -30.07 -5.26
N THR A 658 9.65 -31.26 -5.30
CA THR A 658 8.59 -31.52 -6.27
C THR A 658 7.26 -31.04 -5.67
N VAL A 659 6.64 -30.03 -6.28
CA VAL A 659 5.32 -29.55 -5.88
C VAL A 659 4.27 -30.30 -6.69
N GLU A 660 3.60 -31.27 -6.06
CA GLU A 660 2.39 -31.86 -6.61
C GLU A 660 1.18 -31.00 -6.23
N LEU A 661 0.48 -30.50 -7.25
CA LEU A 661 -0.76 -29.76 -7.04
C LEU A 661 -1.87 -30.71 -6.57
N GLN A 662 -2.12 -30.71 -5.28
CA GLN A 662 -3.28 -31.42 -4.72
C GLN A 662 -4.48 -30.46 -4.65
N ALA A 663 -5.50 -30.73 -5.47
CA ALA A 663 -6.75 -29.99 -5.38
C ALA A 663 -7.45 -30.33 -4.06
N GLY A 664 -7.77 -29.31 -3.25
CA GLY A 664 -8.69 -29.49 -2.14
C GLY A 664 -10.05 -29.90 -2.68
N GLN A 665 -10.61 -30.99 -2.16
CA GLN A 665 -11.92 -31.51 -2.55
C GLN A 665 -12.87 -31.56 -1.34
N ASP A 666 -14.11 -31.17 -1.57
CA ASP A 666 -15.23 -31.34 -0.65
C ASP A 666 -16.28 -32.19 -1.36
N ASP A 667 -16.56 -33.39 -0.87
CA ASP A 667 -17.45 -34.39 -1.50
C ASP A 667 -17.18 -34.63 -3.00
N GLY A 668 -15.91 -34.64 -3.40
CA GLY A 668 -15.48 -34.88 -4.79
C GLY A 668 -15.53 -33.65 -5.71
N ALA A 669 -16.03 -32.51 -5.23
CA ALA A 669 -15.97 -31.23 -5.94
C ALA A 669 -14.75 -30.40 -5.50
N GLY A 670 -14.11 -29.69 -6.43
CA GLY A 670 -13.00 -28.80 -6.11
C GLY A 670 -13.41 -27.68 -5.15
N THR A 671 -12.67 -27.51 -4.05
CA THR A 671 -12.92 -26.46 -3.06
C THR A 671 -12.45 -25.10 -3.60
N VAL A 672 -13.38 -24.18 -3.83
CA VAL A 672 -13.08 -22.82 -4.30
C VAL A 672 -12.97 -21.87 -3.11
N VAL A 673 -11.74 -21.43 -2.79
CA VAL A 673 -11.48 -20.46 -1.71
C VAL A 673 -11.47 -19.03 -2.24
N SER A 674 -10.78 -18.79 -3.36
CA SER A 674 -10.78 -17.48 -4.02
C SER A 674 -12.19 -17.17 -4.53
N GLY A 675 -12.70 -15.96 -4.32
CA GLY A 675 -14.09 -15.62 -4.67
C GLY A 675 -15.10 -15.68 -3.51
N THR A 676 -14.74 -16.28 -2.36
CA THR A 676 -15.61 -16.40 -1.18
C THR A 676 -15.26 -15.37 -0.08
N GLU A 677 -16.25 -14.95 0.72
CA GLU A 677 -16.09 -14.02 1.86
C GLU A 677 -16.76 -14.55 3.13
N GLY A 678 -16.43 -13.96 4.28
CA GLY A 678 -17.03 -14.26 5.58
C GLY A 678 -17.06 -15.75 5.93
N ALA A 679 -18.20 -16.20 6.46
CA ALA A 679 -18.41 -17.59 6.89
C ALA A 679 -18.28 -18.62 5.75
N SER A 680 -18.50 -18.22 4.49
CA SER A 680 -18.33 -19.12 3.34
C SER A 680 -16.86 -19.37 3.05
N ARG A 681 -15.99 -18.36 3.24
CA ARG A 681 -14.54 -18.52 3.14
C ARG A 681 -13.98 -19.37 4.26
N GLU A 682 -14.46 -19.19 5.49
CA GLU A 682 -14.09 -20.04 6.63
C GLU A 682 -14.49 -21.51 6.42
N ARG A 683 -15.69 -21.75 5.88
CA ARG A 683 -16.12 -23.11 5.50
C ARG A 683 -15.25 -23.69 4.41
N ALA A 684 -14.94 -22.94 3.35
CA ALA A 684 -14.04 -23.38 2.28
C ALA A 684 -12.63 -23.69 2.81
N TYR A 685 -12.08 -22.86 3.71
CA TYR A 685 -10.80 -23.15 4.38
C TYR A 685 -10.85 -24.43 5.22
N THR A 686 -11.95 -24.64 5.93
CA THR A 686 -12.13 -25.82 6.79
C THR A 686 -12.29 -27.10 5.95
N ALA A 687 -13.01 -27.03 4.82
CA ALA A 687 -13.17 -28.13 3.87
C ALA A 687 -11.83 -28.46 3.19
N MET A 688 -11.13 -27.46 2.67
CA MET A 688 -9.79 -27.61 2.10
C MET A 688 -8.81 -28.21 3.12
N GLY A 689 -8.81 -27.69 4.35
CA GLY A 689 -7.96 -28.20 5.43
C GLY A 689 -8.26 -29.65 5.81
N ARG A 690 -9.54 -30.07 5.77
CA ARG A 690 -9.93 -31.48 5.96
C ARG A 690 -9.44 -32.35 4.81
N SER A 691 -9.62 -31.91 3.57
CA SER A 691 -9.21 -32.64 2.37
C SER A 691 -7.70 -32.87 2.33
N VAL A 692 -6.90 -31.81 2.49
CA VAL A 692 -5.43 -31.90 2.53
C VAL A 692 -4.96 -32.66 3.78
N GLY A 693 -5.62 -32.42 4.91
CA GLY A 693 -5.28 -33.04 6.19
C GLY A 693 -5.48 -34.55 6.25
N GLN A 694 -6.35 -35.13 5.41
CA GLN A 694 -6.57 -36.59 5.36
C GLN A 694 -5.36 -37.34 4.79
N GLY A 695 -4.68 -36.79 3.77
CA GLY A 695 -3.50 -37.40 3.15
C GLY A 695 -2.18 -37.10 3.88
N LEU A 696 -2.15 -36.03 4.68
CA LEU A 696 -0.93 -35.54 5.32
C LEU A 696 -0.24 -36.55 6.26
N PRO A 697 -0.94 -37.35 7.11
CA PRO A 697 -0.29 -38.33 7.97
C PRO A 697 0.49 -39.39 7.17
N ALA A 698 -0.11 -39.95 6.12
CA ALA A 698 0.54 -40.96 5.29
C ALA A 698 1.75 -40.38 4.52
N GLN A 699 1.64 -39.13 4.04
CA GLN A 699 2.75 -38.42 3.41
C GLN A 699 3.89 -38.14 4.41
N LEU A 700 3.57 -37.72 5.64
CA LEU A 700 4.56 -37.51 6.70
C LEU A 700 5.22 -38.82 7.14
N ASP A 701 4.47 -39.91 7.21
CA ASP A 701 5.00 -41.23 7.51
C ASP A 701 5.92 -41.74 6.38
N ALA A 702 5.58 -41.48 5.11
CA ALA A 702 6.44 -41.76 3.96
C ALA A 702 7.74 -40.94 3.99
N VAL A 703 7.66 -39.64 4.27
CA VAL A 703 8.84 -38.77 4.44
C VAL A 703 9.69 -39.18 5.65
N ALA A 704 9.06 -39.71 6.71
CA ALA A 704 9.75 -40.22 7.89
C ALA A 704 10.41 -41.59 7.66
N ALA A 705 9.92 -42.36 6.69
CA ALA A 705 10.45 -43.66 6.29
C ALA A 705 11.60 -43.56 5.27
N ASP A 706 11.72 -42.42 4.56
CA ASP A 706 12.82 -42.17 3.63
C ASP A 706 14.13 -41.85 4.38
N ALA A 707 15.16 -42.63 4.08
CA ALA A 707 16.48 -42.52 4.70
C ALA A 707 17.23 -41.24 4.26
N ALA A 708 16.90 -40.67 3.10
CA ALA A 708 17.54 -39.46 2.56
C ALA A 708 17.09 -38.17 3.26
N THR A 709 15.86 -38.12 3.79
CA THR A 709 15.25 -36.97 4.50
C THR A 709 15.41 -37.05 6.02
N ALA A 710 15.92 -38.15 6.56
CA ALA A 710 16.03 -38.43 8.00
C ALA A 710 16.91 -37.41 8.77
N THR A 711 17.84 -36.72 8.10
CA THR A 711 18.68 -35.63 8.66
C THR A 711 17.90 -34.36 9.00
N GLY A 712 16.68 -34.18 8.47
CA GLY A 712 15.78 -33.06 8.82
C GLY A 712 15.13 -33.16 10.22
N ARG A 713 15.30 -34.27 10.94
CA ARG A 713 14.72 -34.55 12.27
C ARG A 713 14.98 -33.45 13.32
N SER A 714 16.06 -32.69 13.19
CA SER A 714 16.50 -31.70 14.19
C SER A 714 15.70 -30.39 14.13
N ALA A 715 15.33 -29.94 12.93
CA ALA A 715 14.72 -28.62 12.71
C ALA A 715 13.20 -28.62 12.98
N ALA A 716 12.48 -29.64 12.49
CA ALA A 716 11.02 -29.72 12.67
C ALA A 716 10.59 -30.03 14.11
N ARG A 717 11.43 -30.74 14.89
CA ARG A 717 11.14 -31.06 16.30
C ARG A 717 11.36 -29.85 17.21
N ALA A 718 12.26 -28.93 16.85
CA ALA A 718 12.50 -27.68 17.57
C ALA A 718 11.33 -26.68 17.41
N ASP A 719 10.76 -26.55 16.21
CA ASP A 719 9.62 -25.64 15.97
C ASP A 719 8.34 -26.11 16.69
N ARG A 720 8.16 -27.44 16.85
CA ARG A 720 7.04 -28.02 17.61
C ARG A 720 7.09 -27.72 19.12
N LEU A 721 8.30 -27.59 19.68
CA LEU A 721 8.50 -27.21 21.09
C LEU A 721 8.37 -25.69 21.29
N GLN A 722 8.80 -24.87 20.33
CA GLN A 722 8.64 -23.41 20.36
C GLN A 722 7.19 -22.95 20.14
N ARG A 723 6.40 -23.63 19.30
CA ARG A 723 4.98 -23.29 19.11
C ARG A 723 4.09 -23.68 20.30
N ARG A 724 4.43 -24.75 21.03
CA ARG A 724 3.72 -25.13 22.27
C ARG A 724 3.96 -24.16 23.43
N SER A 725 5.09 -23.46 23.48
CA SER A 725 5.34 -22.44 24.51
C SER A 725 4.66 -21.09 24.21
N ARG A 726 4.35 -20.79 22.94
CA ARG A 726 3.66 -19.56 22.51
C ARG A 726 2.13 -19.60 22.60
N ALA A 727 1.52 -20.79 22.76
CA ALA A 727 0.07 -20.96 22.81
C ALA A 727 -0.54 -20.99 24.23
N ARG A 728 0.08 -20.34 25.23
CA ARG A 728 -0.56 -20.05 26.52
C ARG A 728 -1.03 -18.59 26.57
N PRO A 729 -2.34 -18.31 26.73
CA PRO A 729 -2.81 -16.94 26.94
C PRO A 729 -2.37 -16.47 28.34
N ARG A 730 -1.57 -15.40 28.39
CA ARG A 730 -1.24 -14.67 29.62
C ARG A 730 -2.43 -13.81 30.05
N HIS A 731 -3.30 -14.35 30.89
CA HIS A 731 -4.19 -13.53 31.72
C HIS A 731 -3.57 -13.32 33.11
N GLY A 732 -3.59 -12.07 33.58
CA GLY A 732 -3.57 -11.72 35.01
C GLY A 732 -2.22 -11.29 35.59
N ARG A 733 -1.94 -9.97 35.57
CA ARG A 733 -1.04 -9.36 36.56
C ARG A 733 -1.71 -9.40 37.93
N CYS A 734 -1.12 -10.12 38.88
CA CYS A 734 -1.37 -9.94 40.31
C CYS A 734 -1.04 -8.49 40.71
N ARG A 735 -2.02 -7.76 41.23
CA ARG A 735 -1.79 -6.66 42.17
C ARG A 735 -2.21 -7.15 43.56
N LEU A 736 -1.23 -7.25 44.46
CA LEU A 736 -1.46 -7.28 45.89
C LEU A 736 -1.95 -5.90 46.35
N ARG A 737 -3.12 -5.84 46.99
CA ARG A 737 -3.40 -4.96 48.14
C ARG A 737 -4.71 -5.35 48.82
N ASP A 738 -4.51 -6.06 49.93
CA ASP A 738 -5.09 -5.87 51.26
C ASP A 738 -6.62 -5.73 51.49
N ARG A 739 -7.10 -6.70 52.28
CA ARG A 739 -8.02 -6.61 53.44
C ARG A 739 -9.56 -6.54 53.30
N ARG A 740 -10.16 -7.51 54.02
CA ARG A 740 -11.52 -7.59 54.63
C ARG A 740 -12.65 -8.02 53.67
N SER A 741 -13.59 -8.93 53.96
CA SER A 741 -13.88 -9.83 55.10
C SER A 741 -15.15 -10.66 54.74
N VAL A 742 -15.33 -11.81 55.42
CA VAL A 742 -16.61 -12.54 55.70
C VAL A 742 -17.20 -13.55 54.67
N TRP A 743 -16.85 -14.83 54.88
CA TRP A 743 -17.68 -16.02 55.19
C TRP A 743 -18.98 -16.41 54.42
N ARG A 744 -18.92 -17.68 53.93
CA ARG A 744 -19.84 -18.84 54.06
C ARG A 744 -21.08 -19.08 53.15
N CYS A 745 -20.94 -20.16 52.37
CA CYS A 745 -21.64 -21.47 52.48
C CYS A 745 -23.05 -21.70 51.89
N GLY A 746 -23.20 -22.77 51.09
CA GLY A 746 -24.46 -23.53 50.88
C GLY A 746 -24.64 -24.18 49.50
N ARG A 747 -24.15 -25.43 49.29
CA ARG A 747 -24.91 -26.71 49.07
C ARG A 747 -25.47 -26.95 47.64
N ARG A 748 -24.95 -27.98 46.93
CA ARG A 748 -25.52 -29.35 46.63
C ARG A 748 -26.58 -29.30 45.50
N THR A 749 -26.64 -30.15 44.47
CA THR A 749 -26.50 -31.62 44.34
C THR A 749 -26.51 -32.05 42.84
N TRP A 750 -25.95 -33.24 42.54
CA TRP A 750 -26.09 -34.01 41.27
C TRP A 750 -27.46 -34.72 41.14
N PRO A 751 -27.83 -35.27 39.95
CA PRO A 751 -27.76 -36.74 39.78
C PRO A 751 -27.43 -37.28 38.36
N ARG A 752 -27.38 -38.63 38.30
CA ARG A 752 -26.87 -39.63 37.33
C ARG A 752 -27.82 -40.03 36.16
N TRP A 753 -27.21 -40.32 34.99
CA TRP A 753 -27.23 -41.53 34.11
C TRP A 753 -28.45 -42.46 33.85
N SER A 754 -28.60 -42.86 32.57
CA SER A 754 -28.84 -44.20 31.94
C SER A 754 -29.87 -44.14 30.77
N GLY A 755 -29.85 -44.87 29.63
CA GLY A 755 -28.98 -45.90 29.03
C GLY A 755 -29.58 -46.46 27.70
N CYS A 756 -28.87 -47.43 27.07
CA CYS A 756 -29.32 -48.52 26.15
C CYS A 756 -29.36 -48.43 24.59
N ARG A 757 -28.37 -49.11 23.95
CA ARG A 757 -28.34 -50.24 22.95
C ARG A 757 -29.04 -50.24 21.55
N ARG A 758 -28.18 -50.52 20.53
CA ARG A 758 -28.20 -51.50 19.39
C ARG A 758 -29.09 -51.34 18.11
N ALA A 759 -28.37 -51.28 16.97
CA ALA A 759 -28.41 -52.07 15.71
C ALA A 759 -29.63 -52.09 14.74
N GLY A 760 -29.35 -51.92 13.42
CA GLY A 760 -30.13 -52.49 12.30
C GLY A 760 -30.32 -51.60 11.05
N CYS A 761 -29.72 -51.98 9.90
CA CYS A 761 -30.25 -51.74 8.52
C CYS A 761 -31.23 -52.90 8.16
N PRO A 762 -32.03 -52.93 7.05
CA PRO A 762 -31.95 -52.16 5.78
C PRO A 762 -33.29 -51.79 5.06
N SER A 763 -33.16 -51.14 3.89
CA SER A 763 -33.91 -51.34 2.60
C SER A 763 -35.24 -50.62 2.25
N LEU A 764 -35.27 -50.15 0.98
CA LEU A 764 -36.39 -49.98 0.00
C LEU A 764 -37.49 -48.95 0.34
N ALA A 765 -38.24 -48.35 -0.58
CA ALA A 765 -38.23 -47.98 -2.01
C ALA A 765 -39.59 -47.25 -2.24
N THR A 766 -39.76 -46.61 -3.40
CA THR A 766 -41.04 -46.14 -4.00
C THR A 766 -41.73 -44.94 -3.33
N ASP A 767 -42.56 -44.13 -3.98
CA ASP A 767 -42.73 -43.63 -5.34
C ASP A 767 -43.89 -42.61 -5.23
N SER A 768 -44.02 -41.73 -6.22
CA SER A 768 -45.29 -41.12 -6.65
C SER A 768 -45.93 -39.98 -5.83
N SER A 769 -45.82 -38.79 -6.42
CA SER A 769 -46.93 -38.05 -7.04
C SER A 769 -48.00 -37.31 -6.21
N ARG A 770 -48.41 -36.17 -6.81
CA ARG A 770 -49.67 -35.40 -6.67
C ARG A 770 -49.73 -34.42 -5.49
N SER A 771 -49.53 -33.12 -5.73
CA SER A 771 -50.48 -32.14 -6.28
C SER A 771 -51.72 -31.94 -5.38
N LEU A 772 -51.85 -30.73 -4.81
CA LEU A 772 -53.08 -29.90 -4.75
C LEU A 772 -52.89 -28.78 -3.70
N THR A 773 -52.78 -27.54 -4.18
CA THR A 773 -53.35 -26.33 -3.55
C THR A 773 -54.89 -26.42 -3.54
N PRO A 774 -55.69 -25.46 -3.00
CA PRO A 774 -55.43 -24.27 -2.17
C PRO A 774 -56.43 -24.12 -0.98
N TRP A 775 -56.31 -23.02 -0.20
CA TRP A 775 -57.34 -22.20 0.51
C TRP A 775 -56.73 -21.65 1.81
N ALA A 776 -56.46 -20.35 1.96
CA ALA A 776 -57.34 -19.16 2.06
C ALA A 776 -57.62 -18.75 3.52
N MET A 777 -57.26 -17.49 3.80
CA MET A 777 -57.86 -16.52 4.75
C MET A 777 -57.58 -16.58 6.27
N ALA A 778 -56.89 -15.52 6.71
CA ALA A 778 -57.37 -14.46 7.62
C ALA A 778 -57.30 -14.61 9.16
N GLY A 779 -56.90 -13.50 9.79
CA GLY A 779 -57.16 -13.13 11.20
C GLY A 779 -55.92 -13.20 12.10
N ALA A 780 -55.18 -12.12 12.38
CA ALA A 780 -55.48 -10.96 13.25
C ALA A 780 -55.14 -11.18 14.74
N GLY A 781 -54.31 -10.29 15.31
CA GLY A 781 -54.07 -10.03 16.74
C GLY A 781 -53.13 -11.04 17.40
N ILE A 782 -51.98 -10.68 18.00
CA ILE A 782 -51.62 -9.51 18.83
C ILE A 782 -50.19 -9.07 18.51
#